data_AF-A0AAW1CZR2-F1
#
_entry.id   AF-A0AAW1CZR2-F1
#
_cell.length_a   1.000
_cell.length_b   1.000
_cell.length_c   1.000
_cell.angle_alpha   90.00
_cell.angle_beta   90.00
_cell.angle_gamma   90.00
#
_symmetry.space_group_name_H-M   'P 1'
#
loop_
_entity.id
_entity.type
_entity.pdbx_description
1 polymer ?
#
loop_
_entity_poly.entity_id
_entity_poly.type
_entity_poly.pdbx_seq_one_letter_code
_entity_poly.pdbx_strand_id
1 'polypeptide(L)'
;MKRYFNQKRDEPSKYEILLGFEFKYFKNWNSFIKLLYKPADPSSLAVTRILFGILMMIDIPGERGSGDADIRWGDVNECRFPLFNFLKPLPLQYMCIAYFTMWLGALGITLGAHFRISGMAFIIPYWYLFLLDKTRWNNHSYLYGIIAILITTTDAHHYWSIDALYGRVKNNTDVPVWNYGILRFQFILLYFYAGLKKTEYDWLTGYSMNNLAQHWVFHPFRILLSTNQIDLYVIHIFGFLLDLTIGFLMYFNRTRPGATIFLTMFHLMNSQMFSIGLFPYVCLATMPLFYENNWPKQVLKKIERLKFNVDTENCVNNSCCYDMQSSKKVTGARDKTKHSIKKQIVAVLLIFHVIIQLFLPYSHFITKGYNNWTNGLYGYSWDMMVHTWETVLTIVKVVDKKTNKEIYLDPEAWVQNDAWYRHGDMVKQYAECIADRIRNSNEHKLTNFSVHFDIWTSLNKRFQQRMFDPRIDILTAEWSMFKPVPWLLPLLTDLSGWRTQIDLLEREVLSWSNHSNALFLADFPGLYLENYIHKELTNVSLTVLRGNVILEIDKVEKVMNAGERVEIPTATFHKIHTVSSSPACYMYTFYNMSNVDHDTVAKTSGTLLNYNRNILSEYTDNIARTIWLISRSFLKILYNVPMMRRVKISE
;
A
#
# COMPACT_ATOMS: atom_id res chain seq x y z
N MET A 1 59.68 16.28 -35.62
CA MET A 1 59.55 15.00 -34.86
C MET A 1 59.95 15.32 -33.42
N LYS A 2 59.14 15.41 -32.36
CA LYS A 2 57.84 14.85 -31.97
C LYS A 2 57.04 15.93 -31.20
N ARG A 3 55.76 16.10 -31.55
CA ARG A 3 54.75 16.78 -30.73
C ARG A 3 54.56 16.00 -29.44
N TYR A 4 54.86 16.63 -28.30
CA TYR A 4 54.39 16.17 -27.00
C TYR A 4 52.86 16.39 -26.93
N PHE A 5 52.11 15.29 -26.78
CA PHE A 5 50.69 15.33 -26.46
C PHE A 5 50.53 15.85 -25.02
N ASN A 6 50.30 17.16 -24.90
CA ASN A 6 49.63 17.75 -23.75
C ASN A 6 48.17 17.26 -23.77
N GLN A 7 47.89 16.15 -23.10
CA GLN A 7 46.52 15.76 -22.79
C GLN A 7 46.11 16.56 -21.55
N LYS A 8 45.57 17.77 -21.78
CA LYS A 8 44.81 18.51 -20.78
C LYS A 8 43.81 17.54 -20.15
N ARG A 9 43.88 17.34 -18.83
CA ARG A 9 42.72 16.85 -18.08
C ARG A 9 41.71 17.98 -18.16
N ASP A 10 40.69 17.81 -18.99
CA ASP A 10 39.58 18.75 -19.05
C ASP A 10 39.00 18.90 -17.64
N GLU A 11 38.81 20.15 -17.20
CA GLU A 11 38.05 20.43 -15.98
C GLU A 11 36.68 19.75 -16.09
N PRO A 12 36.20 19.09 -15.03
CA PRO A 12 34.92 18.41 -15.07
C PRO A 12 33.85 19.43 -15.47
N SER A 13 33.10 19.12 -16.53
CA SER A 13 32.08 20.05 -17.02
C SER A 13 31.09 20.39 -15.91
N LYS A 14 30.44 21.56 -15.96
CA LYS A 14 29.36 21.91 -15.01
C LYS A 14 28.30 20.80 -14.88
N TYR A 15 28.03 20.09 -15.97
CA TYR A 15 27.11 18.95 -16.01
C TYR A 15 27.66 17.71 -15.30
N GLU A 16 28.95 17.42 -15.41
CA GLU A 16 29.60 16.32 -14.70
C GLU A 16 29.65 16.57 -13.19
N ILE A 17 29.86 17.82 -12.77
CA ILE A 17 29.79 18.25 -11.37
C ILE A 17 28.36 18.12 -10.82
N LEU A 18 27.35 18.44 -11.63
CA LEU A 18 25.95 18.44 -11.21
C LEU A 18 25.31 17.04 -11.23
N LEU A 19 25.54 16.26 -12.29
CA LEU A 19 24.89 14.97 -12.55
C LEU A 19 25.77 13.77 -12.19
N GLY A 20 27.07 13.98 -11.96
CA GLY A 20 28.03 12.90 -11.68
C GLY A 20 28.41 12.04 -12.90
N PHE A 21 27.93 12.39 -14.10
CA PHE A 21 28.27 11.76 -15.37
C PHE A 21 28.20 12.76 -16.53
N GLU A 22 28.85 12.44 -17.65
CA GLU A 22 28.80 13.24 -18.88
C GLU A 22 27.76 12.70 -19.88
N PHE A 23 27.05 13.58 -20.59
CA PHE A 23 26.08 13.20 -21.62
C PHE A 23 26.68 12.39 -22.78
N LYS A 24 28.01 12.42 -22.98
CA LYS A 24 28.70 11.59 -23.99
C LYS A 24 28.49 10.09 -23.80
N TYR A 25 28.19 9.63 -22.58
CA TYR A 25 27.98 8.21 -22.29
C TYR A 25 26.68 7.66 -22.85
N PHE A 26 25.68 8.50 -23.15
CA PHE A 26 24.39 8.06 -23.73
C PHE A 26 24.41 8.01 -25.26
N LYS A 27 25.46 8.50 -25.92
CA LYS A 27 25.55 8.53 -27.39
C LYS A 27 25.82 7.17 -28.03
N ASN A 28 26.37 6.21 -27.29
CA ASN A 28 26.75 4.90 -27.80
C ASN A 28 26.47 3.83 -26.75
N TRP A 29 25.88 2.71 -27.16
CA TRP A 29 25.59 1.54 -26.33
C TRP A 29 26.79 1.05 -25.51
N ASN A 30 27.97 1.01 -26.14
CA ASN A 30 29.19 0.58 -25.43
C ASN A 30 29.60 1.58 -24.35
N SER A 31 29.47 2.89 -24.61
CA SER A 31 29.75 3.92 -23.62
C SER A 31 28.75 3.88 -22.45
N PHE A 32 27.49 3.56 -22.74
CA PHE A 32 26.46 3.38 -21.71
C PHE A 32 26.78 2.18 -20.81
N ILE A 33 27.17 1.04 -21.38
CA ILE A 33 27.62 -0.12 -20.58
C ILE A 33 28.85 0.23 -19.75
N LYS A 34 29.81 1.00 -20.28
CA LYS A 34 30.97 1.47 -19.52
C LYS A 34 30.55 2.32 -18.31
N LEU A 35 29.52 3.17 -18.46
CA LEU A 35 28.97 3.95 -17.35
C LEU A 35 28.35 3.05 -16.27
N LEU A 36 27.49 2.09 -16.66
CA LEU A 36 26.83 1.17 -15.73
C LEU A 36 27.82 0.33 -14.90
N TYR A 37 28.95 -0.04 -15.51
CA TYR A 37 29.99 -0.88 -14.89
C TYR A 37 31.18 -0.08 -14.34
N LYS A 38 31.05 1.24 -14.17
CA LYS A 38 32.03 2.01 -13.41
C LYS A 38 32.14 1.41 -11.99
N PRO A 39 33.36 1.21 -11.44
CA PRO A 39 33.52 0.66 -10.10
C PRO A 39 33.02 1.63 -9.04
N ALA A 40 32.38 1.08 -8.01
CA ALA A 40 31.88 1.78 -6.84
C ALA A 40 32.15 0.95 -5.58
N ASP A 41 32.39 1.66 -4.47
CA ASP A 41 32.59 1.03 -3.17
C ASP A 41 31.35 0.19 -2.76
N PRO A 42 31.52 -1.04 -2.23
CA PRO A 42 30.40 -1.92 -1.89
C PRO A 42 29.73 -1.62 -0.54
N SER A 43 30.30 -0.75 0.29
CA SER A 43 29.92 -0.66 1.71
C SER A 43 28.51 -0.11 1.95
N SER A 44 28.09 0.95 1.26
CA SER A 44 26.73 1.49 1.41
C SER A 44 25.67 0.45 1.01
N LEU A 45 25.90 -0.28 -0.09
CA LEU A 45 25.00 -1.34 -0.55
C LEU A 45 24.88 -2.49 0.47
N ALA A 46 25.97 -2.83 1.16
CA ALA A 46 25.94 -3.83 2.24
C ALA A 46 25.08 -3.36 3.42
N VAL A 47 25.17 -2.09 3.82
CA VAL A 47 24.30 -1.53 4.88
C VAL A 47 22.83 -1.59 4.46
N THR A 48 22.51 -1.19 3.23
CA THR A 48 21.14 -1.28 2.71
C THR A 48 20.61 -2.71 2.73
N ARG A 49 21.42 -3.69 2.30
CA ARG A 49 21.06 -5.11 2.34
C ARG A 49 20.75 -5.56 3.78
N ILE A 50 21.61 -5.22 4.74
CA ILE A 50 21.45 -5.60 6.15
C ILE A 50 20.16 -4.98 6.71
N LEU A 51 19.97 -3.67 6.55
CA LEU A 51 18.81 -2.98 7.10
C LEU A 51 17.50 -3.44 6.44
N PHE A 52 17.47 -3.61 5.12
CA PHE A 52 16.31 -4.13 4.42
C PHE A 52 15.95 -5.55 4.91
N GLY A 53 16.94 -6.44 5.01
CA GLY A 53 16.71 -7.80 5.50
C GLY A 53 16.17 -7.83 6.93
N ILE A 54 16.71 -7.01 7.84
CA ILE A 54 16.22 -6.89 9.23
C ILE A 54 14.77 -6.43 9.24
N LEU A 55 14.42 -5.39 8.47
CA LEU A 55 13.06 -4.90 8.40
C LEU A 55 12.11 -5.97 7.84
N MET A 56 12.52 -6.73 6.82
CA MET A 56 11.70 -7.84 6.31
C MET A 56 11.52 -8.96 7.33
N MET A 57 12.53 -9.26 8.16
CA MET A 57 12.38 -10.23 9.26
C MET A 57 11.35 -9.79 10.31
N ILE A 58 11.16 -8.49 10.49
CA ILE A 58 10.13 -7.90 11.38
C ILE A 58 8.77 -7.84 10.67
N ASP A 59 8.74 -7.53 9.37
CA ASP A 59 7.53 -7.42 8.54
C ASP A 59 6.77 -8.75 8.46
N ILE A 60 7.50 -9.87 8.36
CA ILE A 60 6.91 -11.18 8.09
C ILE A 60 5.96 -11.65 9.22
N PRO A 61 6.38 -11.64 10.50
CA PRO A 61 5.50 -11.95 11.63
C PRO A 61 4.28 -11.06 11.77
N GLY A 62 4.46 -9.75 11.61
CA GLY A 62 3.37 -8.76 11.76
C GLY A 62 2.59 -8.58 10.46
N GLU A 63 3.03 -7.63 9.64
CA GLU A 63 2.31 -7.14 8.45
C GLU A 63 2.03 -8.20 7.36
N ARG A 64 2.95 -9.16 7.12
CA ARG A 64 2.66 -10.26 6.17
C ARG A 64 1.82 -11.37 6.81
N GLY A 65 1.58 -11.30 8.12
CA GLY A 65 0.63 -12.13 8.85
C GLY A 65 1.10 -13.57 9.07
N SER A 66 2.41 -13.83 9.24
CA SER A 66 2.81 -15.18 9.67
C SER A 66 2.41 -15.48 11.11
N GLY A 67 2.33 -14.44 11.97
CA GLY A 67 1.83 -14.56 13.34
C GLY A 67 0.34 -14.90 13.42
N ASP A 68 -0.42 -14.57 12.37
CA ASP A 68 -1.84 -14.85 12.24
C ASP A 68 -2.16 -15.78 11.07
N ALA A 69 -1.21 -16.65 10.69
CA ALA A 69 -1.40 -17.55 9.56
C ALA A 69 -2.56 -18.54 9.76
N ASP A 70 -2.89 -18.92 11.00
CA ASP A 70 -4.03 -19.78 11.34
C ASP A 70 -5.38 -19.08 11.16
N ILE A 71 -5.50 -17.81 11.54
CA ILE A 71 -6.69 -17.01 11.25
C ILE A 71 -6.77 -16.73 9.76
N ARG A 72 -5.63 -16.36 9.16
CA ARG A 72 -5.55 -15.95 7.76
C ARG A 72 -5.79 -17.10 6.81
N TRP A 73 -5.28 -18.30 7.05
CA TRP A 73 -5.31 -19.41 6.07
C TRP A 73 -5.96 -20.67 6.62
N GLY A 74 -6.35 -20.68 7.90
CA GLY A 74 -6.87 -21.87 8.55
C GLY A 74 -8.32 -22.18 8.19
N ASP A 75 -9.15 -21.17 7.88
CA ASP A 75 -10.52 -21.41 7.45
C ASP A 75 -10.62 -21.76 5.96
N VAL A 76 -11.11 -22.97 5.70
CA VAL A 76 -11.37 -23.51 4.35
C VAL A 76 -12.69 -22.97 3.77
N ASN A 77 -13.55 -22.41 4.63
CA ASN A 77 -14.83 -21.86 4.24
C ASN A 77 -14.76 -20.40 3.76
N GLU A 78 -13.65 -19.73 4.06
CA GLU A 78 -13.43 -18.35 3.66
C GLU A 78 -13.33 -18.19 2.13
N CYS A 79 -14.05 -17.21 1.60
CA CYS A 79 -13.96 -16.74 0.24
C CYS A 79 -12.68 -15.93 0.04
N ARG A 80 -11.94 -16.26 -1.02
CA ARG A 80 -10.62 -15.68 -1.31
C ARG A 80 -10.64 -14.90 -2.60
N PHE A 81 -9.74 -13.92 -2.67
CA PHE A 81 -9.65 -13.00 -3.80
C PHE A 81 -8.24 -13.04 -4.42
N PRO A 82 -7.83 -14.16 -5.06
CA PRO A 82 -6.54 -14.22 -5.74
C PRO A 82 -6.55 -13.36 -7.01
N LEU A 83 -5.37 -12.91 -7.44
CA LEU A 83 -5.24 -12.23 -8.74
C LEU A 83 -5.59 -13.16 -9.90
N PHE A 84 -5.18 -14.43 -9.79
CA PHE A 84 -5.47 -15.46 -10.77
C PHE A 84 -6.30 -16.56 -10.10
N ASN A 85 -7.48 -16.87 -10.63
CA ASN A 85 -8.44 -17.81 -10.02
C ASN A 85 -7.88 -19.25 -9.83
N PHE A 86 -6.81 -19.62 -10.53
CA PHE A 86 -6.15 -20.92 -10.34
C PHE A 86 -5.26 -20.98 -9.08
N LEU A 87 -4.86 -19.83 -8.53
CA LEU A 87 -4.07 -19.78 -7.30
C LEU A 87 -4.97 -20.10 -6.10
N LYS A 88 -4.60 -21.14 -5.36
CA LYS A 88 -5.30 -21.58 -4.14
C LYS A 88 -4.30 -21.68 -3.00
N PRO A 89 -4.72 -21.37 -1.75
CA PRO A 89 -3.85 -21.53 -0.60
C PRO A 89 -3.44 -22.99 -0.44
N LEU A 90 -2.21 -23.20 0.02
CA LEU A 90 -1.78 -24.52 0.46
C LEU A 90 -2.49 -24.84 1.78
N PRO A 91 -2.58 -26.12 2.17
CA PRO A 91 -2.98 -26.47 3.54
C PRO A 91 -2.16 -25.69 4.57
N LEU A 92 -2.80 -25.31 5.68
CA LEU A 92 -2.24 -24.37 6.67
C LEU A 92 -0.79 -24.67 7.07
N GLN A 93 -0.44 -25.94 7.32
CA GLN A 93 0.92 -26.33 7.68
C GLN A 93 1.96 -25.95 6.62
N TYR A 94 1.63 -26.06 5.33
CA TYR A 94 2.52 -25.69 4.24
C TYR A 94 2.56 -24.18 4.02
N MET A 95 1.48 -23.46 4.33
CA MET A 95 1.52 -21.99 4.38
C MET A 95 2.52 -21.51 5.46
N CYS A 96 2.51 -22.13 6.65
CA CYS A 96 3.50 -21.85 7.68
C CYS A 96 4.93 -22.16 7.23
N ILE A 97 5.15 -23.25 6.48
CA ILE A 97 6.47 -23.55 5.88
C ILE A 97 6.88 -22.51 4.84
N ALA A 98 5.96 -22.00 4.03
CA ALA A 98 6.23 -20.92 3.08
C ALA A 98 6.66 -19.64 3.81
N TYR A 99 5.97 -19.25 4.90
CA TYR A 99 6.37 -18.14 5.76
C TYR A 99 7.74 -18.35 6.40
N PHE A 100 8.02 -19.55 6.91
CA PHE A 100 9.32 -19.88 7.50
C PHE A 100 10.46 -19.77 6.46
N THR A 101 10.23 -20.29 5.25
CA THR A 101 11.18 -20.20 4.14
C THR A 101 11.45 -18.75 3.76
N MET A 102 10.40 -17.94 3.69
CA MET A 102 10.50 -16.50 3.45
C MET A 102 11.33 -15.80 4.54
N TRP A 103 11.09 -16.13 5.81
CA TRP A 103 11.82 -15.55 6.94
C TRP A 103 13.31 -15.95 6.96
N LEU A 104 13.62 -17.22 6.69
CA LEU A 104 15.00 -17.68 6.51
C LEU A 104 15.68 -17.00 5.32
N GLY A 105 14.94 -16.76 4.24
CA GLY A 105 15.39 -15.97 3.10
C GLY A 105 15.79 -14.55 3.52
N ALA A 106 14.93 -13.86 4.28
CA ALA A 106 15.22 -12.53 4.83
C ALA A 106 16.46 -12.53 5.74
N LEU A 107 16.59 -13.53 6.63
CA LEU A 107 17.78 -13.71 7.46
C LEU A 107 19.05 -13.91 6.62
N GLY A 108 18.98 -14.75 5.58
CA GLY A 108 20.09 -14.97 4.66
C GLY A 108 20.47 -13.72 3.84
N ILE A 109 19.49 -12.88 3.48
CA ILE A 109 19.73 -11.55 2.89
C ILE A 109 20.49 -10.66 3.89
N THR A 110 20.03 -10.58 5.15
CA THR A 110 20.67 -9.80 6.22
C THR A 110 22.12 -10.21 6.47
N LEU A 111 22.40 -11.52 6.48
CA LEU A 111 23.74 -12.05 6.71
C LEU A 111 24.60 -12.08 5.43
N GLY A 112 23.98 -12.01 4.26
CA GLY A 112 24.64 -12.21 2.97
C GLY A 112 25.24 -13.62 2.86
N ALA A 113 24.50 -14.62 3.35
CA ALA A 113 24.86 -16.03 3.28
C ALA A 113 24.10 -16.68 2.13
N HIS A 114 24.79 -17.39 1.23
CA HIS A 114 24.21 -17.92 -0.01
C HIS A 114 23.30 -16.90 -0.70
N PHE A 115 23.78 -15.66 -0.81
CA PHE A 115 22.94 -14.46 -0.95
C PHE A 115 21.87 -14.56 -2.04
N ARG A 116 22.23 -15.12 -3.21
CA ARG A 116 21.30 -15.29 -4.34
C ARG A 116 20.20 -16.31 -4.05
N ILE A 117 20.55 -17.41 -3.37
CA ILE A 117 19.60 -18.47 -2.97
C ILE A 117 18.67 -17.96 -1.88
N SER A 118 19.22 -17.28 -0.86
CA SER A 118 18.40 -16.67 0.20
C SER A 118 17.44 -15.60 -0.35
N GLY A 119 17.89 -14.83 -1.34
CA GLY A 119 17.02 -13.92 -2.08
C GLY A 119 15.86 -14.64 -2.78
N MET A 120 16.11 -15.76 -3.46
CA MET A 120 15.03 -16.56 -4.07
C MET A 120 14.09 -17.19 -3.02
N ALA A 121 14.64 -17.67 -1.90
CA ALA A 121 13.86 -18.21 -0.78
C ALA A 121 12.95 -17.15 -0.14
N PHE A 122 13.29 -15.87 -0.23
CA PHE A 122 12.41 -14.76 0.12
C PHE A 122 11.39 -14.44 -0.98
N ILE A 123 11.85 -14.20 -2.21
CA ILE A 123 11.04 -13.67 -3.33
C ILE A 123 9.90 -14.61 -3.72
N ILE A 124 10.16 -15.92 -3.84
CA ILE A 124 9.16 -16.89 -4.33
C ILE A 124 7.94 -16.96 -3.41
N PRO A 125 8.07 -17.26 -2.10
CA PRO A 125 6.92 -17.26 -1.20
C PRO A 125 6.32 -15.85 -1.05
N TYR A 126 7.12 -14.79 -1.09
CA TYR A 126 6.63 -13.41 -1.02
C TYR A 126 5.61 -13.12 -2.13
N TRP A 127 5.98 -13.35 -3.39
CA TRP A 127 5.10 -13.10 -4.53
C TRP A 127 3.94 -14.08 -4.60
N TYR A 128 4.13 -15.33 -4.17
CA TYR A 128 3.03 -16.27 -4.02
C TYR A 128 1.96 -15.74 -3.04
N LEU A 129 2.36 -15.33 -1.83
CA LEU A 129 1.45 -14.77 -0.82
C LEU A 129 0.82 -13.46 -1.28
N PHE A 130 1.58 -12.61 -1.98
CA PHE A 130 1.07 -11.37 -2.55
C PHE A 130 -0.03 -11.68 -3.57
N LEU A 131 0.23 -12.52 -4.57
CA LEU A 131 -0.73 -12.82 -5.64
C LEU A 131 -1.97 -13.61 -5.18
N LEU A 132 -1.88 -14.29 -4.04
CA LEU A 132 -2.94 -15.14 -3.49
C LEU A 132 -4.09 -14.37 -2.84
N ASP A 133 -3.86 -13.13 -2.38
CA ASP A 133 -4.83 -12.38 -1.58
C ASP A 133 -4.77 -10.87 -1.89
N LYS A 134 -5.61 -10.43 -2.84
CA LYS A 134 -5.73 -9.02 -3.25
C LYS A 134 -6.23 -8.10 -2.14
N THR A 135 -6.96 -8.63 -1.16
CA THR A 135 -7.58 -7.79 -0.13
C THR A 135 -6.57 -7.10 0.79
N ARG A 136 -5.34 -7.62 0.86
CA ARG A 136 -4.23 -7.04 1.62
C ARG A 136 -3.20 -6.32 0.74
N TRP A 137 -3.51 -6.04 -0.52
CA TRP A 137 -2.60 -5.33 -1.38
C TRP A 137 -2.41 -3.90 -0.91
N ASN A 138 -1.16 -3.47 -0.93
CA ASN A 138 -0.75 -2.10 -0.66
C ASN A 138 0.45 -1.80 -1.55
N ASN A 139 0.57 -0.54 -2.01
CA ASN A 139 1.69 -0.02 -2.79
C ASN A 139 3.05 -0.34 -2.14
N HIS A 140 3.12 -0.33 -0.80
CA HIS A 140 4.37 -0.60 -0.08
C HIS A 140 4.77 -2.08 -0.14
N SER A 141 3.79 -2.99 -0.09
CA SER A 141 4.05 -4.43 -0.28
C SER A 141 4.54 -4.71 -1.71
N TYR A 142 3.94 -4.07 -2.70
CA TYR A 142 4.43 -4.16 -4.07
C TYR A 142 5.88 -3.65 -4.19
N LEU A 143 6.20 -2.51 -3.57
CA LEU A 143 7.57 -1.97 -3.52
C LEU A 143 8.56 -2.96 -2.90
N TYR A 144 8.23 -3.60 -1.78
CA TYR A 144 9.15 -4.55 -1.13
C TYR A 144 9.45 -5.76 -2.02
N GLY A 145 8.44 -6.27 -2.73
CA GLY A 145 8.62 -7.34 -3.71
C GLY A 145 9.59 -6.94 -4.83
N ILE A 146 9.46 -5.71 -5.36
CA ILE A 146 10.38 -5.17 -6.37
C ILE A 146 11.79 -4.98 -5.80
N ILE A 147 11.92 -4.33 -4.64
CA ILE A 147 13.22 -4.07 -4.00
C ILE A 147 13.93 -5.39 -3.67
N ALA A 148 13.20 -6.42 -3.23
CA ALA A 148 13.78 -7.74 -2.98
C ALA A 148 14.37 -8.36 -4.25
N ILE A 149 13.66 -8.28 -5.39
CA ILE A 149 14.17 -8.70 -6.71
C ILE A 149 15.43 -7.91 -7.06
N LEU A 150 15.38 -6.57 -6.95
CA LEU A 150 16.51 -5.71 -7.30
C LEU A 150 17.73 -5.99 -6.41
N ILE A 151 17.58 -6.00 -5.09
CA ILE A 151 18.66 -6.30 -4.13
C ILE A 151 19.27 -7.68 -4.42
N THR A 152 18.43 -8.70 -4.61
CA THR A 152 18.89 -10.07 -4.90
C THR A 152 19.68 -10.16 -6.21
N THR A 153 19.42 -9.27 -7.17
CA THR A 153 20.18 -9.20 -8.44
C THR A 153 21.47 -8.36 -8.35
N THR A 154 21.65 -7.55 -7.31
CA THR A 154 22.90 -6.81 -7.06
C THR A 154 24.02 -7.65 -6.43
N ASP A 155 25.24 -7.09 -6.37
CA ASP A 155 26.41 -7.68 -5.71
C ASP A 155 26.57 -7.22 -4.25
N ALA A 156 25.46 -7.02 -3.53
CA ALA A 156 25.43 -6.54 -2.14
C ALA A 156 26.13 -7.47 -1.11
N HIS A 157 26.51 -8.67 -1.53
CA HIS A 157 27.20 -9.67 -0.74
C HIS A 157 28.73 -9.60 -0.87
N HIS A 158 29.29 -8.66 -1.63
CA HIS A 158 30.75 -8.47 -1.70
C HIS A 158 31.35 -7.77 -0.46
N TYR A 159 30.53 -7.30 0.48
CA TYR A 159 30.99 -6.64 1.71
C TYR A 159 30.07 -6.96 2.90
N TRP A 160 30.68 -7.11 4.08
CA TRP A 160 30.00 -7.47 5.35
C TRP A 160 29.01 -8.62 5.21
N SER A 161 29.45 -9.69 4.55
CA SER A 161 28.63 -10.87 4.28
C SER A 161 29.34 -12.14 4.73
N ILE A 162 28.55 -13.16 5.04
CA ILE A 162 29.03 -14.51 5.32
C ILE A 162 29.68 -15.11 4.06
N ASP A 163 29.16 -14.83 2.86
CA ASP A 163 29.76 -15.31 1.61
C ASP A 163 31.17 -14.75 1.39
N ALA A 164 31.42 -13.50 1.76
CA ALA A 164 32.75 -12.88 1.70
C ALA A 164 33.67 -13.42 2.81
N LEU A 165 33.13 -13.68 4.01
CA LEU A 165 33.87 -14.25 5.14
C LEU A 165 34.39 -15.66 4.84
N TYR A 166 33.58 -16.51 4.21
CA TYR A 166 33.97 -17.87 3.80
C TYR A 166 34.65 -17.93 2.43
N GLY A 167 35.01 -16.78 1.83
CA GLY A 167 35.74 -16.72 0.56
C GLY A 167 34.96 -17.20 -0.67
N ARG A 168 33.63 -17.35 -0.59
CA ARG A 168 32.77 -17.67 -1.76
C ARG A 168 32.76 -16.52 -2.76
N VAL A 169 32.92 -15.30 -2.27
CA VAL A 169 33.16 -14.10 -3.06
C VAL A 169 34.32 -13.30 -2.50
N LYS A 170 34.97 -12.51 -3.37
CA LYS A 170 36.08 -11.65 -2.95
C LYS A 170 35.56 -10.51 -2.08
N ASN A 171 35.98 -10.50 -0.82
CA ASN A 171 35.59 -9.47 0.14
C ASN A 171 36.08 -8.08 -0.29
N ASN A 172 35.24 -7.08 -0.07
CA ASN A 172 35.51 -5.67 -0.34
C ASN A 172 35.87 -5.37 -1.80
N THR A 173 35.33 -6.16 -2.73
CA THR A 173 35.49 -5.91 -4.17
C THR A 173 34.52 -4.84 -4.64
N ASP A 174 35.00 -3.94 -5.51
CA ASP A 174 34.16 -2.92 -6.14
C ASP A 174 32.96 -3.54 -6.85
N VAL A 175 31.82 -2.86 -6.75
CA VAL A 175 30.58 -3.23 -7.41
C VAL A 175 30.26 -2.27 -8.55
N PRO A 176 29.56 -2.71 -9.59
CA PRO A 176 29.07 -1.82 -10.64
C PRO A 176 28.16 -0.71 -10.10
N VAL A 177 28.29 0.51 -10.61
CA VAL A 177 27.42 1.66 -10.26
C VAL A 177 25.94 1.37 -10.52
N TRP A 178 25.58 0.52 -11.49
CA TRP A 178 24.18 0.18 -11.74
C TRP A 178 23.48 -0.46 -10.53
N ASN A 179 24.22 -1.16 -9.65
CA ASN A 179 23.66 -1.74 -8.41
C ASN A 179 23.01 -0.67 -7.52
N TYR A 180 23.60 0.53 -7.47
CA TYR A 180 23.03 1.69 -6.78
C TYR A 180 22.00 2.40 -7.65
N GLY A 181 22.30 2.56 -8.94
CA GLY A 181 21.45 3.29 -9.89
C GLY A 181 20.02 2.76 -9.95
N ILE A 182 19.85 1.44 -10.02
CA ILE A 182 18.52 0.82 -10.13
C ILE A 182 17.68 0.95 -8.84
N LEU A 183 18.34 0.84 -7.68
CA LEU A 183 17.67 1.02 -6.38
C LEU A 183 17.27 2.47 -6.16
N ARG A 184 18.18 3.42 -6.46
CA ARG A 184 17.87 4.86 -6.40
C ARG A 184 16.74 5.22 -7.36
N PHE A 185 16.75 4.68 -8.58
CA PHE A 185 15.67 4.85 -9.54
C PHE A 185 14.32 4.42 -8.97
N GLN A 186 14.23 3.22 -8.37
CA GLN A 186 12.97 2.71 -7.82
C GLN A 186 12.41 3.61 -6.70
N PHE A 187 13.26 4.11 -5.81
CA PHE A 187 12.82 5.03 -4.74
C PHE A 187 12.49 6.43 -5.25
N ILE A 188 13.21 6.96 -6.24
CA ILE A 188 12.83 8.22 -6.89
C ILE A 188 11.45 8.07 -7.52
N LEU A 189 11.22 6.96 -8.21
CA LEU A 189 9.97 6.67 -8.90
C LEU A 189 8.79 6.56 -7.95
N LEU A 190 8.98 5.89 -6.81
CA LEU A 190 7.99 5.81 -5.72
C LEU A 190 7.45 7.19 -5.33
N TYR A 191 8.35 8.11 -4.94
CA TYR A 191 7.93 9.46 -4.52
C TYR A 191 7.36 10.26 -5.67
N PHE A 192 8.01 10.21 -6.84
CA PHE A 192 7.55 10.95 -8.01
C PHE A 192 6.12 10.57 -8.41
N TYR A 193 5.80 9.27 -8.44
CA TYR A 193 4.42 8.84 -8.71
C TYR A 193 3.45 9.16 -7.59
N ALA A 194 3.88 9.08 -6.32
CA ALA A 194 3.06 9.55 -5.21
C ALA A 194 2.64 11.02 -5.40
N GLY A 195 3.57 11.86 -5.84
CA GLY A 195 3.33 13.28 -6.12
C GLY A 195 2.48 13.49 -7.37
N LEU A 196 2.73 12.74 -8.45
CA LEU A 196 1.91 12.82 -9.67
C LEU A 196 0.46 12.40 -9.41
N LYS A 197 0.20 11.38 -8.59
CA LYS A 197 -1.19 11.00 -8.25
C LYS A 197 -1.88 12.03 -7.36
N LYS A 198 -1.11 12.81 -6.60
CA LYS A 198 -1.60 13.94 -5.80
C LYS A 198 -1.89 15.20 -6.60
N THR A 199 -1.72 15.20 -7.93
CA THR A 199 -2.19 16.32 -8.78
C THR A 199 -3.69 16.31 -8.99
N GLU A 200 -4.39 15.27 -8.54
CA GLU A 200 -5.84 15.18 -8.63
C GLU A 200 -6.53 16.33 -7.87
N TYR A 201 -7.65 16.78 -8.43
CA TYR A 201 -8.41 17.91 -7.88
C TYR A 201 -8.77 17.69 -6.41
N ASP A 202 -9.24 16.49 -6.07
CA ASP A 202 -9.64 16.13 -4.70
C ASP A 202 -8.49 16.24 -3.69
N TRP A 203 -7.23 16.03 -4.11
CA TRP A 203 -6.08 16.21 -3.24
C TRP A 203 -5.76 17.69 -3.09
N LEU A 204 -5.63 18.42 -4.21
CA LEU A 204 -5.23 19.82 -4.19
C LEU A 204 -6.24 20.74 -3.48
N THR A 205 -7.51 20.35 -3.39
CA THR A 205 -8.54 21.08 -2.66
C THR A 205 -8.75 20.60 -1.22
N GLY A 206 -8.04 19.56 -0.78
CA GLY A 206 -8.08 19.11 0.61
C GLY A 206 -9.13 18.04 0.96
N TYR A 207 -9.80 17.42 -0.02
CA TYR A 207 -10.89 16.46 0.22
C TYR A 207 -10.43 15.00 0.37
N SER A 208 -9.18 14.69 0.03
CA SER A 208 -8.67 13.31 0.04
C SER A 208 -8.42 12.77 1.44
N MET A 209 -7.90 13.59 2.36
CA MET A 209 -7.62 13.22 3.75
C MET A 209 -8.08 14.33 4.71
N ASN A 210 -9.35 14.29 5.09
CA ASN A 210 -9.94 15.30 5.96
C ASN A 210 -9.63 15.04 7.44
N ASN A 211 -9.68 16.10 8.26
CA ASN A 211 -9.55 16.05 9.72
C ASN A 211 -8.17 15.59 10.23
N LEU A 212 -7.18 15.46 9.37
CA LEU A 212 -5.88 14.92 9.73
C LEU A 212 -5.05 15.94 10.55
N ALA A 213 -5.26 17.23 10.33
CA ALA A 213 -4.72 18.32 11.13
C ALA A 213 -5.17 18.29 12.59
N GLN A 214 -6.19 17.50 12.94
CA GLN A 214 -6.62 17.30 14.33
C GLN A 214 -5.60 16.46 15.12
N HIS A 215 -4.75 15.68 14.45
CA HIS A 215 -3.73 14.84 15.09
C HIS A 215 -2.65 15.66 15.82
N TRP A 216 -2.13 15.11 16.92
CA TRP A 216 -1.17 15.81 17.81
C TRP A 216 0.12 16.24 17.10
N VAL A 217 0.55 15.47 16.10
CA VAL A 217 1.74 15.74 15.28
C VAL A 217 1.70 17.13 14.62
N PHE A 218 0.50 17.67 14.35
CA PHE A 218 0.33 18.98 13.73
C PHE A 218 0.11 20.13 14.73
N HIS A 219 0.05 19.86 16.04
CA HIS A 219 -0.13 20.91 17.05
C HIS A 219 0.88 22.07 16.95
N PRO A 220 2.17 21.84 16.65
CA PRO A 220 3.12 22.94 16.48
C PRO A 220 2.70 23.95 15.40
N PHE A 221 2.02 23.52 14.34
CA PHE A 221 1.54 24.41 13.28
C PHE A 221 0.32 25.25 13.70
N ARG A 222 -0.42 24.83 14.73
CA ARG A 222 -1.61 25.55 15.23
C ARG A 222 -1.28 26.89 15.89
N ILE A 223 -0.01 27.14 16.18
CA ILE A 223 0.45 28.45 16.66
C ILE A 223 0.22 29.53 15.59
N LEU A 224 0.33 29.17 14.31
CA LEU A 224 0.23 30.12 13.19
C LEU A 224 -0.95 29.88 12.25
N LEU A 225 -1.46 28.65 12.17
CA LEU A 225 -2.46 28.23 11.17
C LEU A 225 -3.70 27.64 11.83
N SER A 226 -4.87 27.87 11.23
CA SER A 226 -6.10 27.17 11.63
C SER A 226 -6.09 25.71 11.17
N THR A 227 -6.92 24.84 11.76
CA THR A 227 -7.02 23.43 11.39
C THR A 227 -7.25 23.22 9.89
N ASN A 228 -8.16 24.00 9.28
CA ASN A 228 -8.44 23.91 7.85
C ASN A 228 -7.25 24.37 6.99
N GLN A 229 -6.49 25.37 7.45
CA GLN A 229 -5.28 25.83 6.76
C GLN A 229 -4.15 24.80 6.86
N ILE A 230 -4.03 24.09 7.99
CA ILE A 230 -3.06 23.01 8.17
C ILE A 230 -3.42 21.84 7.23
N ASP A 231 -4.69 21.43 7.21
CA ASP A 231 -5.18 20.39 6.30
C ASP A 231 -4.84 20.73 4.85
N LEU A 232 -5.16 21.95 4.39
CA LEU A 232 -4.89 22.33 3.01
C LEU A 232 -3.39 22.54 2.73
N TYR A 233 -2.73 23.45 3.44
CA TYR A 233 -1.39 23.90 3.06
C TYR A 233 -0.28 22.94 3.50
N VAL A 234 -0.38 22.35 4.69
CA VAL A 234 0.68 21.48 5.24
C VAL A 234 0.49 20.04 4.79
N ILE A 235 -0.71 19.48 4.92
CA ILE A 235 -0.95 18.08 4.58
C ILE A 235 -1.06 17.91 3.07
N HIS A 236 -1.97 18.64 2.41
CA HIS A 236 -2.22 18.42 0.99
C HIS A 236 -1.18 19.10 0.09
N ILE A 237 -1.00 20.42 0.15
CA ILE A 237 -0.12 21.15 -0.78
C ILE A 237 1.36 20.83 -0.52
N PHE A 238 1.84 20.95 0.72
CA PHE A 238 3.24 20.61 1.02
C PHE A 238 3.50 19.11 0.86
N GLY A 239 2.59 18.22 1.27
CA GLY A 239 2.71 16.78 1.03
C GLY A 239 2.84 16.43 -0.47
N PHE A 240 2.02 17.06 -1.31
CA PHE A 240 2.11 16.94 -2.78
C PHE A 240 3.49 17.41 -3.31
N LEU A 241 3.91 18.62 -2.97
CA LEU A 241 5.17 19.19 -3.45
C LEU A 241 6.37 18.39 -2.97
N LEU A 242 6.33 17.92 -1.73
CA LEU A 242 7.36 17.07 -1.17
C LEU A 242 7.47 15.77 -1.97
N ASP A 243 6.38 15.01 -2.11
CA ASP A 243 6.40 13.74 -2.86
C ASP A 243 6.90 13.93 -4.30
N LEU A 244 6.43 14.97 -4.99
CA LEU A 244 6.79 15.23 -6.38
C LEU A 244 8.29 15.55 -6.57
N THR A 245 8.93 16.18 -5.58
CA THR A 245 10.28 16.74 -5.72
C THR A 245 11.35 16.01 -4.93
N ILE A 246 11.01 15.33 -3.83
CA ILE A 246 11.98 14.87 -2.83
C ILE A 246 12.96 13.83 -3.38
N GLY A 247 12.52 12.96 -4.29
CA GLY A 247 13.39 12.00 -4.96
C GLY A 247 14.52 12.68 -5.73
N PHE A 248 14.21 13.76 -6.46
CA PHE A 248 15.20 14.55 -7.19
C PHE A 248 16.09 15.37 -6.25
N LEU A 249 15.51 15.97 -5.20
CA LEU A 249 16.26 16.73 -4.21
C LEU A 249 17.26 15.87 -3.43
N MET A 250 16.94 14.60 -3.17
CA MET A 250 17.86 13.61 -2.58
C MET A 250 18.99 13.21 -3.54
N TYR A 251 18.74 13.22 -4.85
CA TYR A 251 19.74 12.85 -5.85
C TYR A 251 20.89 13.86 -5.92
N PHE A 252 20.59 15.16 -5.93
CA PHE A 252 21.62 16.21 -6.06
C PHE A 252 22.37 16.47 -4.74
N ASN A 253 23.71 16.46 -4.81
CA ASN A 253 24.59 16.63 -3.63
C ASN A 253 24.29 17.91 -2.81
N ARG A 254 23.94 19.02 -3.48
CA ARG A 254 23.73 20.32 -2.83
C ARG A 254 22.42 20.40 -2.04
N THR A 255 21.35 19.77 -2.54
CA THR A 255 20.03 19.78 -1.92
C THR A 255 19.83 18.63 -0.93
N ARG A 256 20.62 17.55 -1.06
CA ARG A 256 20.48 16.33 -0.27
C ARG A 256 20.41 16.55 1.25
N PRO A 257 21.27 17.37 1.90
CA PRO A 257 21.18 17.54 3.36
C PRO A 257 19.83 18.10 3.82
N GLY A 258 19.29 19.11 3.13
CA GLY A 258 17.97 19.66 3.44
C GLY A 258 16.85 18.67 3.13
N ALA A 259 16.93 17.99 1.97
CA ALA A 259 16.00 16.93 1.58
C ALA A 259 15.95 15.80 2.62
N THR A 260 17.10 15.38 3.16
CA THR A 260 17.19 14.37 4.22
C THR A 260 16.40 14.76 5.47
N ILE A 261 16.45 16.04 5.88
CA ILE A 261 15.71 16.52 7.06
C ILE A 261 14.20 16.42 6.80
N PHE A 262 13.72 16.99 5.69
CA PHE A 262 12.29 16.98 5.35
C PHE A 262 11.77 15.56 5.13
N LEU A 263 12.53 14.70 4.44
CA LEU A 263 12.15 13.32 4.19
C LEU A 263 12.10 12.50 5.48
N THR A 264 13.06 12.72 6.39
CA THR A 264 13.06 12.06 7.70
C THR A 264 11.84 12.50 8.52
N MET A 265 11.57 13.80 8.58
CA MET A 265 10.39 14.33 9.29
C MET A 265 9.10 13.76 8.72
N PHE A 266 8.94 13.75 7.40
CA PHE A 266 7.77 13.20 6.72
C PHE A 266 7.51 11.74 7.07
N HIS A 267 8.54 10.88 7.01
CA HIS A 267 8.37 9.46 7.36
C HIS A 267 8.10 9.24 8.84
N LEU A 268 8.77 9.99 9.73
CA LEU A 268 8.50 9.90 11.17
C LEU A 268 7.07 10.35 11.49
N MET A 269 6.58 11.43 10.88
CA MET A 269 5.18 11.88 11.03
C MET A 269 4.20 10.82 10.53
N ASN A 270 4.44 10.25 9.34
CA ASN A 270 3.60 9.19 8.79
C ASN A 270 3.59 7.93 9.67
N SER A 271 4.73 7.57 10.30
CA SER A 271 4.80 6.42 11.21
C SER A 271 3.97 6.59 12.48
N GLN A 272 3.69 7.84 12.89
CA GLN A 272 2.85 8.11 14.07
C GLN A 272 1.37 8.24 13.71
N MET A 273 1.07 8.70 12.49
CA MET A 273 -0.27 9.08 12.08
C MET A 273 -1.01 7.94 11.37
N PHE A 274 -0.28 7.08 10.65
CA PHE A 274 -0.87 6.02 9.87
C PHE A 274 -0.33 4.65 10.28
N SER A 275 -1.21 3.66 10.37
CA SER A 275 -0.86 2.25 10.53
C SER A 275 -0.50 1.61 9.18
N ILE A 276 0.55 2.13 8.51
CA ILE A 276 1.03 1.67 7.19
C ILE A 276 2.22 0.70 7.27
N GLY A 277 2.34 0.01 8.41
CA GLY A 277 3.39 -0.97 8.66
C GLY A 277 4.80 -0.39 8.60
N LEU A 278 5.77 -1.19 8.11
CA LEU A 278 7.18 -0.83 8.14
C LEU A 278 7.65 0.18 7.08
N PHE A 279 6.73 0.73 6.27
CA PHE A 279 7.08 1.55 5.11
C PHE A 279 7.90 2.79 5.43
N PRO A 280 7.55 3.60 6.45
CA PRO A 280 8.38 4.73 6.83
C PRO A 280 9.80 4.31 7.21
N TYR A 281 9.95 3.19 7.91
CA TYR A 281 11.24 2.68 8.34
C TYR A 281 12.07 2.12 7.19
N VAL A 282 11.45 1.47 6.20
CA VAL A 282 12.13 1.02 4.97
C VAL A 282 12.64 2.22 4.16
N CYS A 283 11.82 3.26 4.03
CA CYS A 283 12.24 4.50 3.39
C CYS A 283 13.43 5.13 4.13
N LEU A 284 13.37 5.28 5.46
CA LEU A 284 14.47 5.78 6.28
C LEU A 284 15.74 4.93 6.16
N ALA A 285 15.61 3.60 6.18
CA ALA A 285 16.74 2.66 6.07
C ALA A 285 17.44 2.70 4.70
N THR A 286 16.72 3.11 3.65
CA THR A 286 17.24 3.17 2.28
C THR A 286 17.73 4.57 1.90
N MET A 287 17.42 5.62 2.67
CA MET A 287 17.94 6.98 2.45
C MET A 287 19.48 7.06 2.35
N PRO A 288 20.29 6.32 3.13
CA PRO A 288 21.74 6.33 2.99
C PRO A 288 22.26 5.89 1.61
N LEU A 289 21.43 5.21 0.79
CA LEU A 289 21.78 4.88 -0.60
C LEU A 289 22.09 6.13 -1.43
N PHE A 290 21.52 7.28 -1.11
CA PHE A 290 21.70 8.52 -1.87
C PHE A 290 23.02 9.24 -1.55
N TYR A 291 23.69 8.88 -0.46
CA TYR A 291 25.00 9.43 -0.08
C TYR A 291 26.16 8.73 -0.80
N GLU A 292 27.39 9.19 -0.53
CA GLU A 292 28.61 8.62 -1.10
C GLU A 292 28.71 7.11 -0.80
N ASN A 293 29.09 6.31 -1.79
CA ASN A 293 29.01 4.84 -1.69
C ASN A 293 29.92 4.24 -0.59
N ASN A 294 30.93 5.00 -0.13
CA ASN A 294 31.87 4.62 0.93
C ASN A 294 31.56 5.27 2.30
N TRP A 295 30.40 5.92 2.46
CA TRP A 295 30.02 6.58 3.72
C TRP A 295 30.17 5.69 4.97
N PRO A 296 29.86 4.37 4.97
CA PRO A 296 30.00 3.54 6.16
C PRO A 296 31.46 3.46 6.62
N LYS A 297 32.39 3.32 5.67
CA LYS A 297 33.83 3.31 5.96
C LYS A 297 34.30 4.66 6.50
N GLN A 298 33.76 5.77 5.98
CA GLN A 298 34.08 7.10 6.49
C GLN A 298 33.59 7.31 7.93
N VAL A 299 32.38 6.84 8.24
CA VAL A 299 31.81 6.90 9.59
C VAL A 299 32.63 6.07 10.56
N LEU A 300 33.01 4.84 10.19
CA LEU A 300 33.85 4.00 11.03
C LEU A 300 35.21 4.63 11.34
N LYS A 301 35.88 5.20 10.32
CA LYS A 301 37.13 5.95 10.53
C LYS A 301 36.97 7.13 11.50
N LYS A 302 35.82 7.83 11.47
CA LYS A 302 35.54 8.92 12.41
C LYS A 302 35.30 8.38 13.83
N ILE A 303 34.57 7.29 13.98
CA ILE A 303 34.29 6.65 15.27
C ILE A 303 35.57 6.10 15.90
N GLU A 304 36.46 5.47 15.12
CA GLU A 304 37.77 4.99 15.58
C GLU A 304 38.63 6.14 16.12
N ARG A 305 38.67 7.26 15.40
CA ARG A 305 39.35 8.50 15.85
C ARG A 305 38.73 9.13 17.09
N LEU A 306 37.42 8.95 17.30
CA LEU A 306 36.69 9.45 18.48
C LEU A 306 36.83 8.52 19.70
N LYS A 307 37.06 7.21 19.49
CA LYS A 307 37.17 6.22 20.57
C LYS A 307 38.62 5.94 20.99
N PHE A 308 39.61 6.32 20.19
CA PHE A 308 41.02 6.18 20.53
C PHE A 308 41.83 7.39 20.04
N ASN A 309 42.30 8.21 20.98
CA ASN A 309 43.49 9.03 20.79
C ASN A 309 44.72 8.15 21.08
N VAL A 310 44.84 7.05 20.31
CA VAL A 310 46.02 6.19 20.33
C VAL A 310 46.79 6.54 19.07
N ASP A 311 48.00 7.06 19.26
CA ASP A 311 48.99 7.19 18.20
C ASP A 311 49.18 5.85 17.51
N THR A 312 48.53 5.68 16.36
CA THR A 312 48.81 4.55 15.48
C THR A 312 50.02 4.89 14.63
N GLU A 313 51.20 4.83 15.23
CA GLU A 313 52.40 4.42 14.50
C GLU A 313 52.32 2.91 14.21
N ASN A 314 52.70 2.56 12.99
CA ASN A 314 53.02 1.20 12.51
C ASN A 314 51.86 0.23 12.20
N CYS A 315 51.28 0.40 11.01
CA CYS A 315 50.74 -0.73 10.24
C CYS A 315 51.90 -1.57 9.67
N VAL A 316 52.36 -2.59 10.40
CA VAL A 316 53.19 -3.67 9.85
C VAL A 316 52.25 -4.79 9.40
N ASN A 317 51.67 -4.64 8.21
CA ASN A 317 51.26 -5.72 7.31
C ASN A 317 50.64 -5.12 6.03
N ASN A 318 51.38 -5.24 4.93
CA ASN A 318 51.16 -4.60 3.62
C ASN A 318 49.94 -5.11 2.81
N SER A 319 48.87 -5.59 3.45
CA SER A 319 47.64 -6.03 2.76
C SER A 319 46.39 -5.20 3.08
N CYS A 320 46.45 -4.24 4.00
CA CYS A 320 45.26 -3.48 4.43
C CYS A 320 45.36 -1.95 4.38
N CYS A 321 46.46 -1.38 3.87
CA CYS A 321 46.58 0.07 3.70
C CYS A 321 46.34 0.44 2.23
N TYR A 322 45.18 1.03 1.93
CA TYR A 322 44.98 1.74 0.67
C TYR A 322 45.89 2.98 0.66
N ASP A 323 47.02 2.86 -0.02
CA ASP A 323 47.87 3.99 -0.33
C ASP A 323 47.14 4.88 -1.36
N MET A 324 46.85 6.12 -0.96
CA MET A 324 46.04 7.09 -1.71
C MET A 324 46.79 7.66 -2.92
N GLN A 325 47.96 7.10 -3.26
CA GLN A 325 48.82 7.51 -4.39
C GLN A 325 48.91 6.51 -5.56
N SER A 326 48.24 5.35 -5.52
CA SER A 326 48.32 4.37 -6.62
C SER A 326 47.39 4.62 -7.84
N SER A 327 46.71 5.78 -7.92
CA SER A 327 45.92 6.19 -9.10
C SER A 327 46.76 6.63 -10.32
N LYS A 328 48.06 6.32 -10.35
CA LYS A 328 48.97 6.64 -11.45
C LYS A 328 49.77 5.42 -11.91
N LYS A 329 49.11 4.52 -12.65
CA LYS A 329 49.69 3.72 -13.76
C LYS A 329 48.63 2.78 -14.36
N VAL A 330 47.73 3.35 -15.17
CA VAL A 330 47.12 2.60 -16.27
C VAL A 330 47.38 3.40 -17.53
N THR A 331 48.63 3.38 -18.00
CA THR A 331 48.99 3.83 -19.34
C THR A 331 49.25 2.59 -20.19
N GLY A 332 48.44 2.41 -21.24
CA GLY A 332 48.82 1.58 -22.38
C GLY A 332 48.30 0.14 -22.39
N ALA A 333 46.98 -0.06 -22.38
CA ALA A 333 46.39 -1.19 -23.09
C ALA A 333 45.29 -0.65 -24.01
N ARG A 334 45.48 -0.80 -25.33
CA ARG A 334 44.43 -0.57 -26.32
C ARG A 334 43.23 -1.44 -25.93
N ASP A 335 42.18 -0.79 -25.46
CA ASP A 335 40.96 -1.41 -24.93
C ASP A 335 40.11 -1.99 -26.09
N LYS A 336 40.60 -3.06 -26.71
CA LYS A 336 39.81 -3.96 -27.56
C LYS A 336 39.21 -5.04 -26.67
N THR A 337 38.13 -4.72 -25.96
CA THR A 337 37.33 -5.76 -25.28
C THR A 337 35.88 -5.63 -25.70
N LYS A 338 35.48 -6.51 -26.64
CA LYS A 338 34.08 -6.92 -26.82
C LYS A 338 33.50 -7.12 -25.42
N HIS A 339 32.55 -6.28 -25.03
CA HIS A 339 31.95 -6.40 -23.71
C HIS A 339 31.30 -7.79 -23.59
N SER A 340 31.52 -8.45 -22.46
CA SER A 340 30.94 -9.78 -22.22
C SER A 340 29.43 -9.72 -22.43
N ILE A 341 28.88 -10.69 -23.16
CA ILE A 341 27.44 -10.82 -23.46
C ILE A 341 26.59 -10.66 -22.18
N LYS A 342 27.11 -11.14 -21.03
CA LYS A 342 26.47 -10.96 -19.72
C LYS A 342 26.20 -9.49 -19.37
N LYS A 343 27.15 -8.59 -19.61
CA LYS A 343 27.00 -7.15 -19.33
C LYS A 343 25.95 -6.50 -20.22
N GLN A 344 25.84 -6.96 -21.47
CA GLN A 344 24.83 -6.49 -22.40
C GLN A 344 23.44 -6.94 -21.98
N ILE A 345 23.27 -8.22 -21.58
CA ILE A 345 22.00 -8.75 -21.08
C ILE A 345 21.55 -7.97 -19.85
N VAL A 346 22.44 -7.73 -18.87
CA VAL A 346 22.10 -6.93 -17.67
C VAL A 346 21.65 -5.53 -18.07
N ALA A 347 22.34 -4.85 -18.98
CA ALA A 347 21.93 -3.52 -19.44
C ALA A 347 20.53 -3.54 -20.09
N VAL A 348 20.23 -4.55 -20.93
CA VAL A 348 18.90 -4.71 -21.53
C VAL A 348 17.83 -4.96 -20.46
N LEU A 349 18.09 -5.82 -19.48
CA LEU A 349 17.16 -6.10 -18.39
C LEU A 349 16.90 -4.88 -17.51
N LEU A 350 17.91 -4.05 -17.25
CA LEU A 350 17.75 -2.80 -16.50
C LEU A 350 16.88 -1.80 -17.27
N ILE A 351 17.10 -1.64 -18.57
CA ILE A 351 16.26 -0.79 -19.42
C ILE A 351 14.83 -1.32 -19.45
N PHE A 352 14.65 -2.63 -19.60
CA PHE A 352 13.36 -3.28 -19.59
C PHE A 352 12.62 -3.04 -18.25
N HIS A 353 13.32 -3.16 -17.11
CA HIS A 353 12.76 -2.83 -15.79
C HIS A 353 12.31 -1.36 -15.73
N VAL A 354 13.15 -0.43 -16.18
CA VAL A 354 12.80 1.01 -16.22
C VAL A 354 11.55 1.24 -17.06
N ILE A 355 11.47 0.63 -18.25
CA ILE A 355 10.29 0.75 -19.14
C ILE A 355 9.05 0.19 -18.45
N ILE A 356 9.13 -1.01 -17.86
CA ILE A 356 8.00 -1.62 -17.14
C ILE A 356 7.54 -0.74 -15.99
N GLN A 357 8.47 -0.27 -15.16
CA GLN A 357 8.11 0.53 -13.98
C GLN A 357 7.53 1.90 -14.35
N LEU A 358 7.93 2.46 -15.49
CA LEU A 358 7.33 3.68 -16.03
C LEU A 358 5.95 3.43 -16.65
N PHE A 359 5.73 2.25 -17.23
CA PHE A 359 4.53 1.91 -17.96
C PHE A 359 3.41 1.37 -17.07
N LEU A 360 3.71 0.42 -16.19
CA LEU A 360 2.74 -0.37 -15.46
C LEU A 360 1.77 0.48 -14.62
N PRO A 361 2.20 1.53 -13.89
CA PRO A 361 1.26 2.36 -13.12
C PRO A 361 0.16 3.04 -13.96
N TYR A 362 0.39 3.18 -15.28
CA TYR A 362 -0.57 3.76 -16.23
C TYR A 362 -1.20 2.73 -17.17
N SER A 363 -0.96 1.43 -17.00
CA SER A 363 -1.48 0.40 -17.91
C SER A 363 -2.99 0.11 -17.75
N HIS A 364 -3.71 0.90 -16.94
CA HIS A 364 -5.14 0.72 -16.64
C HIS A 364 -6.06 0.86 -17.86
N PHE A 365 -5.58 1.46 -18.95
CA PHE A 365 -6.29 1.47 -20.24
C PHE A 365 -6.36 0.07 -20.90
N ILE A 366 -5.45 -0.85 -20.53
CA ILE A 366 -5.46 -2.25 -20.95
C ILE A 366 -6.36 -3.05 -20.02
N THR A 367 -6.15 -2.93 -18.71
CA THR A 367 -6.81 -3.76 -17.71
C THR A 367 -8.09 -3.12 -17.14
N LYS A 368 -9.01 -2.76 -18.03
CA LYS A 368 -10.23 -2.00 -17.69
C LYS A 368 -11.17 -2.69 -16.70
N GLY A 369 -11.09 -4.02 -16.58
CA GLY A 369 -11.94 -4.79 -15.66
C GLY A 369 -11.59 -4.62 -14.18
N TYR A 370 -10.40 -4.07 -13.88
CA TYR A 370 -10.00 -3.71 -12.52
C TYR A 370 -10.27 -2.24 -12.20
N ASN A 371 -10.65 -1.43 -13.19
CA ASN A 371 -11.01 -0.03 -12.96
C ASN A 371 -12.39 0.02 -12.31
N ASN A 372 -12.52 0.84 -11.27
CA ASN A 372 -13.81 1.15 -10.64
C ASN A 372 -14.02 2.66 -10.75
N TRP A 373 -14.43 3.36 -9.69
CA TRP A 373 -14.41 4.84 -9.69
C TRP A 373 -13.00 5.41 -9.78
N THR A 374 -11.99 4.63 -9.42
CA THR A 374 -10.58 4.95 -9.56
C THR A 374 -9.94 4.00 -10.57
N ASN A 375 -8.92 4.50 -11.28
CA ASN A 375 -8.27 3.78 -12.36
C ASN A 375 -7.15 2.87 -11.85
N GLY A 376 -7.11 1.64 -12.37
CA GLY A 376 -6.05 0.66 -12.11
C GLY A 376 -6.34 -0.27 -10.95
N LEU A 377 -5.58 -1.37 -10.91
CA LEU A 377 -5.64 -2.33 -9.81
C LEU A 377 -4.91 -1.75 -8.60
N TYR A 378 -5.61 -1.69 -7.47
CA TYR A 378 -5.10 -1.11 -6.24
C TYR A 378 -3.79 -1.77 -5.81
N GLY A 379 -2.70 -1.01 -5.68
CA GLY A 379 -1.43 -1.48 -5.12
C GLY A 379 -0.22 -1.54 -6.05
N TYR A 380 -0.35 -1.35 -7.36
CA TYR A 380 0.81 -1.09 -8.25
C TYR A 380 0.73 0.24 -9.01
N SER A 381 -0.39 0.96 -8.90
CA SER A 381 -0.63 2.27 -9.50
C SER A 381 0.02 3.43 -8.72
N TRP A 382 0.61 3.15 -7.55
CA TRP A 382 1.20 4.14 -6.64
C TRP A 382 0.22 5.18 -6.09
N ASP A 383 -1.08 4.83 -6.03
CA ASP A 383 -2.13 5.65 -5.42
C ASP A 383 -2.01 5.60 -3.89
N MET A 384 -1.00 6.31 -3.35
CA MET A 384 -0.70 6.31 -1.92
C MET A 384 -1.50 7.41 -1.21
N MET A 385 -2.54 6.97 -0.49
CA MET A 385 -3.39 7.80 0.38
C MET A 385 -4.23 8.87 -0.35
N VAL A 386 -4.49 8.71 -1.64
CA VAL A 386 -5.27 9.69 -2.45
C VAL A 386 -6.79 9.55 -2.27
N HIS A 387 -7.25 8.40 -1.75
CA HIS A 387 -8.67 8.08 -1.68
C HIS A 387 -9.07 7.69 -0.25
N THR A 388 -10.06 8.39 0.30
CA THR A 388 -10.78 7.97 1.50
C THR A 388 -12.12 7.38 1.09
N TRP A 389 -12.38 6.17 1.56
CA TRP A 389 -13.60 5.42 1.30
C TRP A 389 -14.41 5.26 2.57
N GLU A 390 -15.72 5.42 2.46
CA GLU A 390 -16.66 5.16 3.55
C GLU A 390 -17.79 4.30 2.98
N THR A 391 -18.14 3.20 3.65
CA THR A 391 -19.24 2.32 3.23
C THR A 391 -20.27 2.30 4.35
N VAL A 392 -21.52 2.62 4.02
CA VAL A 392 -22.59 2.74 5.03
C VAL A 392 -23.57 1.58 4.99
N LEU A 393 -23.79 1.00 3.81
CA LEU A 393 -24.72 -0.11 3.64
C LEU A 393 -24.17 -1.10 2.63
N THR A 394 -24.16 -2.37 3.01
CA THR A 394 -23.84 -3.49 2.12
C THR A 394 -24.90 -4.56 2.31
N ILE A 395 -25.59 -4.92 1.23
CA ILE A 395 -26.61 -5.96 1.21
C ILE A 395 -26.21 -7.02 0.20
N VAL A 396 -26.17 -8.27 0.65
CA VAL A 396 -26.00 -9.44 -0.21
C VAL A 396 -27.34 -10.18 -0.25
N LYS A 397 -27.97 -10.18 -1.42
CA LYS A 397 -29.30 -10.77 -1.62
C LYS A 397 -29.24 -11.99 -2.54
N VAL A 398 -29.73 -13.11 -2.06
CA VAL A 398 -29.92 -14.34 -2.83
C VAL A 398 -31.40 -14.50 -3.14
N VAL A 399 -31.74 -14.62 -4.42
CA VAL A 399 -33.14 -14.80 -4.85
C VAL A 399 -33.30 -16.16 -5.50
N ASP A 400 -34.16 -17.01 -4.94
CA ASP A 400 -34.53 -18.28 -5.54
C ASP A 400 -35.40 -18.02 -6.78
N LYS A 401 -34.94 -18.45 -7.96
CA LYS A 401 -35.65 -18.22 -9.23
C LYS A 401 -36.94 -19.04 -9.35
N LYS A 402 -37.13 -20.07 -8.50
CA LYS A 402 -38.36 -20.89 -8.51
C LYS A 402 -39.47 -20.28 -7.64
N THR A 403 -39.12 -19.88 -6.42
CA THR A 403 -40.09 -19.39 -5.43
C THR A 403 -40.17 -17.87 -5.37
N ASN A 404 -39.22 -17.17 -6.01
CA ASN A 404 -39.00 -15.73 -5.86
C ASN A 404 -38.77 -15.29 -4.41
N LYS A 405 -38.35 -16.22 -3.54
CA LYS A 405 -38.01 -15.95 -2.15
C LYS A 405 -36.66 -15.27 -2.09
N GLU A 406 -36.60 -14.16 -1.38
CA GLU A 406 -35.37 -13.42 -1.08
C GLU A 406 -34.76 -13.89 0.24
N ILE A 407 -33.45 -14.08 0.24
CA ILE A 407 -32.64 -14.44 1.41
C ILE A 407 -31.51 -13.42 1.50
N TYR A 408 -31.40 -12.77 2.64
CA TYR A 408 -30.35 -11.81 2.93
C TYR A 408 -29.23 -12.51 3.68
N LEU A 409 -28.00 -12.34 3.20
CA LEU A 409 -26.80 -12.88 3.83
C LEU A 409 -26.04 -11.77 4.53
N ASP A 410 -25.40 -12.11 5.64
CA ASP A 410 -24.38 -11.25 6.24
C ASP A 410 -23.23 -11.07 5.23
N PRO A 411 -22.92 -9.83 4.81
CA PRO A 411 -21.82 -9.55 3.90
C PRO A 411 -20.47 -10.07 4.38
N GLU A 412 -20.28 -10.21 5.70
CA GLU A 412 -19.03 -10.60 6.33
C GLU A 412 -18.93 -12.12 6.62
N ALA A 413 -19.97 -12.89 6.33
CA ALA A 413 -20.09 -14.30 6.73
C ALA A 413 -18.90 -15.19 6.31
N TRP A 414 -18.30 -14.93 5.14
CA TRP A 414 -17.21 -15.75 4.59
C TRP A 414 -15.99 -14.95 4.14
N VAL A 415 -15.80 -13.72 4.62
CA VAL A 415 -14.70 -12.85 4.21
C VAL A 415 -14.03 -12.21 5.43
N GLN A 416 -12.76 -11.80 5.29
CA GLN A 416 -12.00 -11.24 6.42
C GLN A 416 -12.03 -9.72 6.50
N ASN A 417 -12.36 -9.05 5.39
CA ASN A 417 -12.36 -7.60 5.29
C ASN A 417 -13.32 -7.12 4.19
N ASP A 418 -13.46 -5.81 4.11
CA ASP A 418 -14.37 -5.03 3.27
C ASP A 418 -13.76 -4.59 1.92
N ALA A 419 -12.56 -5.06 1.57
CA ALA A 419 -11.88 -4.63 0.35
C ALA A 419 -12.71 -4.94 -0.91
N TRP A 420 -13.44 -6.05 -0.89
CA TRP A 420 -14.25 -6.50 -2.01
C TRP A 420 -15.42 -5.57 -2.34
N TYR A 421 -15.91 -4.75 -1.41
CA TYR A 421 -17.01 -3.80 -1.63
C TYR A 421 -16.76 -2.82 -2.77
N ARG A 422 -15.49 -2.54 -3.07
CA ARG A 422 -15.06 -1.49 -4.01
C ARG A 422 -14.56 -2.02 -5.35
N HIS A 423 -14.58 -3.33 -5.55
CA HIS A 423 -13.87 -3.99 -6.65
C HIS A 423 -14.76 -4.99 -7.38
N GLY A 424 -15.15 -4.67 -8.61
CA GLY A 424 -16.08 -5.52 -9.37
C GLY A 424 -15.58 -6.96 -9.61
N ASP A 425 -14.28 -7.15 -9.78
CA ASP A 425 -13.67 -8.47 -9.89
C ASP A 425 -13.81 -9.29 -8.60
N MET A 426 -13.68 -8.64 -7.44
CA MET A 426 -13.86 -9.29 -6.15
C MET A 426 -15.33 -9.57 -5.85
N VAL A 427 -16.26 -8.68 -6.18
CA VAL A 427 -17.70 -8.95 -6.07
C VAL A 427 -18.09 -10.17 -6.90
N LYS A 428 -17.54 -10.32 -8.13
CA LYS A 428 -17.74 -11.52 -8.95
C LYS A 428 -17.19 -12.77 -8.29
N GLN A 429 -15.94 -12.73 -7.78
CA GLN A 429 -15.32 -13.83 -7.05
C GLN A 429 -16.13 -14.20 -5.79
N TYR A 430 -16.70 -13.22 -5.09
CA TYR A 430 -17.51 -13.47 -3.90
C TYR A 430 -18.85 -14.12 -4.26
N ALA A 431 -19.51 -13.65 -5.31
CA ALA A 431 -20.75 -14.25 -5.82
C ALA A 431 -20.55 -15.73 -6.17
N GLU A 432 -19.48 -16.06 -6.89
CA GLU A 432 -19.12 -17.45 -7.24
C GLU A 432 -18.86 -18.29 -5.99
N CYS A 433 -18.12 -17.74 -5.02
CA CYS A 433 -17.87 -18.43 -3.75
C CYS A 433 -19.18 -18.69 -2.97
N ILE A 434 -20.04 -17.67 -2.81
CA ILE A 434 -21.37 -17.82 -2.18
C ILE A 434 -22.16 -18.91 -2.87
N ALA A 435 -22.16 -18.92 -4.20
CA ALA A 435 -22.90 -19.92 -4.95
C ALA A 435 -22.39 -21.35 -4.69
N ASP A 436 -21.07 -21.53 -4.62
CA ASP A 436 -20.48 -22.82 -4.27
C ASP A 436 -20.79 -23.23 -2.83
N ARG A 437 -20.85 -22.28 -1.88
CA ARG A 437 -21.24 -22.56 -0.48
C ARG A 437 -22.69 -23.00 -0.37
N ILE A 438 -23.60 -22.29 -1.02
CA ILE A 438 -25.04 -22.60 -0.98
C ILE A 438 -25.30 -23.96 -1.62
N ARG A 439 -24.73 -24.23 -2.80
CA ARG A 439 -24.90 -25.52 -3.51
C ARG A 439 -24.37 -26.71 -2.73
N ASN A 440 -23.28 -26.51 -1.97
CA ASN A 440 -22.66 -27.56 -1.14
C ASN A 440 -23.24 -27.63 0.28
N SER A 441 -24.14 -26.72 0.65
CA SER A 441 -24.80 -26.76 1.96
C SER A 441 -25.80 -27.92 2.04
N ASN A 442 -25.91 -28.54 3.22
CA ASN A 442 -26.86 -29.63 3.45
C ASN A 442 -28.27 -29.14 3.81
N GLU A 443 -28.38 -27.91 4.32
CA GLU A 443 -29.62 -27.38 4.90
C GLU A 443 -30.52 -26.68 3.87
N HIS A 444 -29.96 -26.06 2.83
CA HIS A 444 -30.72 -25.28 1.84
C HIS A 444 -30.11 -25.40 0.44
N LYS A 445 -30.29 -26.57 -0.19
CA LYS A 445 -29.83 -26.81 -1.58
C LYS A 445 -30.66 -26.02 -2.60
N LEU A 446 -30.38 -24.73 -2.70
CA LEU A 446 -30.82 -23.90 -3.82
C LEU A 446 -29.99 -24.28 -5.04
N THR A 447 -30.67 -24.73 -6.09
CA THR A 447 -30.02 -25.14 -7.36
C THR A 447 -30.08 -24.04 -8.41
N ASN A 448 -31.14 -23.22 -8.40
CA ASN A 448 -31.34 -22.14 -9.36
C ASN A 448 -31.68 -20.83 -8.64
N PHE A 449 -30.68 -19.97 -8.46
CA PHE A 449 -30.81 -18.70 -7.77
C PHE A 449 -29.97 -17.62 -8.47
N SER A 450 -30.25 -16.37 -8.14
CA SER A 450 -29.43 -15.21 -8.50
C SER A 450 -28.83 -14.58 -7.25
N VAL A 451 -27.66 -13.95 -7.39
CA VAL A 451 -27.00 -13.21 -6.31
C VAL A 451 -26.87 -11.75 -6.73
N HIS A 452 -27.39 -10.86 -5.91
CA HIS A 452 -27.43 -9.42 -6.12
C HIS A 452 -26.70 -8.72 -4.98
N PHE A 453 -26.03 -7.60 -5.29
CA PHE A 453 -25.28 -6.82 -4.33
C PHE A 453 -25.76 -5.38 -4.37
N ASP A 454 -26.04 -4.82 -3.20
CA ASP A 454 -26.34 -3.40 -3.04
C ASP A 454 -25.33 -2.79 -2.08
N ILE A 455 -24.41 -1.98 -2.61
CA ILE A 455 -23.26 -1.47 -1.88
C ILE A 455 -23.23 0.05 -2.01
N TRP A 456 -23.40 0.73 -0.88
CA TRP A 456 -23.41 2.18 -0.76
C TRP A 456 -22.09 2.67 -0.19
N THR A 457 -21.39 3.46 -1.00
CA THR A 457 -20.08 3.98 -0.63
C THR A 457 -19.89 5.43 -1.08
N SER A 458 -19.03 6.14 -0.35
CA SER A 458 -18.56 7.47 -0.66
C SER A 458 -17.07 7.46 -0.94
N LEU A 459 -16.66 8.31 -1.88
CA LEU A 459 -15.28 8.59 -2.22
C LEU A 459 -14.97 10.06 -1.95
N ASN A 460 -14.02 10.32 -1.06
CA ASN A 460 -13.53 11.66 -0.72
C ASN A 460 -14.67 12.63 -0.33
N LYS A 461 -15.49 12.25 0.67
CA LYS A 461 -16.61 13.07 1.20
C LYS A 461 -17.70 13.46 0.18
N ARG A 462 -17.87 12.69 -0.90
CA ARG A 462 -19.05 12.85 -1.76
C ARG A 462 -20.29 12.25 -1.08
N PHE A 463 -21.46 12.41 -1.70
CA PHE A 463 -22.65 11.66 -1.31
C PHE A 463 -22.36 10.15 -1.29
N GLN A 464 -22.97 9.45 -0.34
CA GLN A 464 -23.07 8.00 -0.38
C GLN A 464 -23.93 7.62 -1.59
N GLN A 465 -23.43 6.74 -2.44
CA GLN A 465 -24.14 6.30 -3.65
C GLN A 465 -23.84 4.82 -3.91
N ARG A 466 -24.67 4.20 -4.74
CA ARG A 466 -24.46 2.80 -5.15
C ARG A 466 -23.23 2.67 -6.04
N MET A 467 -22.37 1.71 -5.70
CA MET A 467 -21.23 1.32 -6.54
C MET A 467 -21.66 0.44 -7.72
N PHE A 468 -22.58 -0.50 -7.49
CA PHE A 468 -23.01 -1.49 -8.48
C PHE A 468 -24.53 -1.48 -8.65
N ASP A 469 -25.02 -1.85 -9.82
CA ASP A 469 -26.47 -1.95 -10.07
C ASP A 469 -27.06 -3.14 -9.31
N PRO A 470 -27.95 -2.90 -8.31
CA PRO A 470 -28.48 -3.94 -7.43
C PRO A 470 -29.49 -4.88 -8.12
N ARG A 471 -29.87 -4.60 -9.37
CA ARG A 471 -30.83 -5.39 -10.15
C ARG A 471 -30.16 -6.53 -10.92
N ILE A 472 -28.83 -6.52 -11.02
CA ILE A 472 -28.06 -7.42 -11.87
C ILE A 472 -27.65 -8.67 -11.11
N ASP A 473 -27.99 -9.84 -11.66
CA ASP A 473 -27.52 -11.14 -11.17
C ASP A 473 -26.02 -11.31 -11.45
N ILE A 474 -25.19 -11.08 -10.43
CA ILE A 474 -23.73 -11.11 -10.57
C ILE A 474 -23.23 -12.51 -10.95
N LEU A 475 -23.96 -13.59 -10.65
CA LEU A 475 -23.55 -14.93 -11.10
C LEU A 475 -23.50 -15.04 -12.62
N THR A 476 -24.43 -14.40 -13.32
CA THR A 476 -24.53 -14.44 -14.78
C THR A 476 -23.88 -13.24 -15.47
N ALA A 477 -23.66 -12.14 -14.74
CA ALA A 477 -23.02 -10.95 -15.26
C ALA A 477 -21.60 -11.24 -15.81
N GLU A 478 -21.30 -10.70 -17.00
CA GLU A 478 -19.98 -10.80 -17.58
C GLU A 478 -18.96 -9.95 -16.82
N TRP A 479 -17.77 -10.51 -16.62
CA TRP A 479 -16.59 -9.78 -16.16
C TRP A 479 -15.38 -10.22 -16.97
N SER A 480 -14.52 -9.28 -17.35
CA SER A 480 -13.28 -9.55 -18.07
C SER A 480 -12.22 -8.54 -17.69
N MET A 481 -10.96 -8.96 -17.55
CA MET A 481 -9.88 -8.04 -17.19
C MET A 481 -9.69 -6.90 -18.20
N PHE A 482 -10.07 -7.08 -19.46
CA PHE A 482 -9.81 -6.12 -20.55
C PHE A 482 -11.01 -5.23 -20.89
N LYS A 483 -12.19 -5.51 -20.35
CA LYS A 483 -13.41 -4.74 -20.63
C LYS A 483 -13.85 -3.99 -19.36
N PRO A 484 -14.44 -2.79 -19.48
CA PRO A 484 -15.07 -2.13 -18.34
C PRO A 484 -16.13 -3.01 -17.70
N VAL A 485 -16.32 -2.89 -16.39
CA VAL A 485 -17.36 -3.61 -15.65
C VAL A 485 -18.73 -3.04 -16.05
N PRO A 486 -19.61 -3.80 -16.73
CA PRO A 486 -20.84 -3.24 -17.32
C PRO A 486 -21.93 -2.90 -16.29
N TRP A 487 -21.80 -3.43 -15.07
CA TRP A 487 -22.73 -3.26 -13.96
C TRP A 487 -22.20 -2.34 -12.85
N LEU A 488 -21.06 -1.66 -13.10
CA LEU A 488 -20.54 -0.59 -12.26
C LEU A 488 -21.31 0.70 -12.56
N LEU A 489 -21.86 1.33 -11.53
CA LEU A 489 -22.53 2.62 -11.65
C LEU A 489 -21.49 3.76 -11.65
N PRO A 490 -21.69 4.82 -12.46
CA PRO A 490 -20.72 5.90 -12.56
C PRO A 490 -20.65 6.71 -11.27
N LEU A 491 -19.45 7.17 -10.92
CA LEU A 491 -19.29 8.15 -9.84
C LEU A 491 -20.03 9.45 -10.21
N LEU A 492 -20.95 9.92 -9.37
CA LEU A 492 -21.69 11.16 -9.59
C LEU A 492 -20.82 12.41 -9.38
N THR A 493 -19.85 12.63 -10.28
CA THR A 493 -18.89 13.73 -10.23
C THR A 493 -19.56 15.10 -10.32
N ASP A 494 -20.70 15.21 -10.99
CA ASP A 494 -21.48 16.44 -11.13
C ASP A 494 -22.02 16.95 -9.79
N LEU A 495 -22.10 16.07 -8.78
CA LEU A 495 -22.48 16.43 -7.42
C LEU A 495 -21.29 16.80 -6.54
N SER A 496 -20.05 16.78 -7.04
CA SER A 496 -18.86 17.09 -6.23
C SER A 496 -18.89 18.50 -5.63
N GLY A 497 -19.58 19.46 -6.29
CA GLY A 497 -19.77 20.81 -5.77
C GLY A 497 -20.60 20.89 -4.48
N TRP A 498 -21.37 19.85 -4.15
CA TRP A 498 -22.14 19.78 -2.92
C TRP A 498 -21.28 19.55 -1.67
N ARG A 499 -20.01 19.16 -1.79
CA ARG A 499 -19.14 18.87 -0.63
C ARG A 499 -19.12 19.99 0.40
N THR A 500 -19.00 21.24 -0.05
CA THR A 500 -19.05 22.42 0.85
C THR A 500 -20.41 22.55 1.54
N GLN A 501 -21.51 22.25 0.85
CA GLN A 501 -22.85 22.27 1.44
C GLN A 501 -23.06 21.10 2.41
N ILE A 502 -22.57 19.91 2.07
CA ILE A 502 -22.57 18.73 2.94
C ILE A 502 -21.80 19.05 4.22
N ASP A 503 -20.57 19.59 4.13
CA ASP A 503 -19.77 19.94 5.30
C ASP A 503 -20.46 21.01 6.17
N LEU A 504 -21.17 21.97 5.57
CA LEU A 504 -21.93 22.98 6.32
C LEU A 504 -23.13 22.37 7.05
N LEU A 505 -23.93 21.56 6.35
CA LEU A 505 -25.09 20.87 6.92
C LEU A 505 -24.67 19.87 8.00
N GLU A 506 -23.59 19.12 7.76
CA GLU A 506 -23.02 18.19 8.73
C GLU A 506 -22.61 18.92 10.02
N ARG A 507 -21.90 20.06 9.91
CA ARG A 507 -21.54 20.89 11.07
C ARG A 507 -22.73 21.49 11.78
N GLU A 508 -23.76 21.92 11.04
CA GLU A 508 -25.00 22.41 11.62
C GLU A 508 -25.69 21.31 12.43
N VAL A 509 -25.86 20.12 11.87
CA VAL A 509 -26.48 18.98 12.56
C VAL A 509 -25.66 18.57 13.78
N LEU A 510 -24.33 18.49 13.67
CA LEU A 510 -23.44 18.19 14.80
C LEU A 510 -23.47 19.27 15.90
N SER A 511 -23.93 20.49 15.60
CA SER A 511 -24.07 21.56 16.60
C SER A 511 -25.37 21.44 17.43
N TRP A 512 -26.35 20.67 16.96
CA TRP A 512 -27.62 20.49 17.68
C TRP A 512 -27.45 19.70 18.97
N SER A 513 -26.54 18.72 18.99
CA SER A 513 -26.23 17.85 20.12
C SER A 513 -24.94 17.09 19.87
N ASN A 514 -24.33 16.57 20.93
CA ASN A 514 -23.20 15.62 20.78
C ASN A 514 -23.63 14.26 20.18
N HIS A 515 -24.93 14.00 20.10
CA HIS A 515 -25.49 12.73 19.63
C HIS A 515 -26.20 12.83 18.29
N SER A 516 -26.33 14.03 17.73
CA SER A 516 -26.92 14.21 16.40
C SER A 516 -25.89 13.85 15.33
N ASN A 517 -26.35 13.21 14.26
CA ASN A 517 -25.53 12.88 13.11
C ASN A 517 -26.35 13.00 11.82
N ALA A 518 -25.67 13.15 10.69
CA ALA A 518 -26.26 13.28 9.38
C ALA A 518 -25.68 12.26 8.40
N LEU A 519 -26.53 11.69 7.56
CA LEU A 519 -26.12 10.80 6.47
C LEU A 519 -26.64 11.36 5.14
N PHE A 520 -25.74 11.55 4.18
CA PHE A 520 -26.04 12.15 2.90
C PHE A 520 -25.96 11.10 1.79
N LEU A 521 -27.07 10.89 1.08
CA LEU A 521 -27.17 9.90 0.00
C LEU A 521 -27.55 10.54 -1.33
N ALA A 522 -27.13 9.89 -2.41
CA ALA A 522 -27.59 10.15 -3.77
C ALA A 522 -27.88 8.81 -4.47
N ASP A 523 -29.11 8.65 -4.99
CA ASP A 523 -29.52 7.45 -5.72
C ASP A 523 -29.86 7.75 -7.18
N PHE A 524 -29.77 6.71 -8.01
CA PHE A 524 -29.98 6.81 -9.45
C PHE A 524 -31.47 6.73 -9.83
N PRO A 525 -31.89 7.38 -10.94
CA PRO A 525 -33.25 7.28 -11.45
C PRO A 525 -33.74 5.83 -11.61
N GLY A 526 -34.96 5.56 -11.13
CA GLY A 526 -35.60 4.24 -11.23
C GLY A 526 -35.06 3.18 -10.26
N LEU A 527 -34.19 3.57 -9.31
CA LEU A 527 -33.82 2.73 -8.17
C LEU A 527 -34.57 3.16 -6.91
N TYR A 528 -34.61 2.28 -5.92
CA TYR A 528 -35.17 2.56 -4.61
C TYR A 528 -34.27 2.05 -3.49
N LEU A 529 -34.11 2.85 -2.44
CA LEU A 529 -33.46 2.44 -1.20
C LEU A 529 -34.51 1.89 -0.24
N GLU A 530 -34.42 0.62 0.12
CA GLU A 530 -35.14 0.04 1.25
C GLU A 530 -34.22 0.04 2.46
N ASN A 531 -34.64 0.66 3.54
CA ASN A 531 -33.83 0.76 4.75
C ASN A 531 -34.71 0.56 6.00
N TYR A 532 -34.12 -0.03 7.04
CA TYR A 532 -34.74 -0.22 8.33
C TYR A 532 -34.16 0.78 9.33
N ILE A 533 -35.01 1.58 9.97
CA ILE A 533 -34.57 2.49 11.03
C ILE A 533 -34.51 1.74 12.36
N HIS A 534 -33.32 1.59 12.92
CA HIS A 534 -33.15 0.91 14.19
C HIS A 534 -33.89 1.63 15.33
N LYS A 535 -34.45 0.85 16.27
CA LYS A 535 -35.24 1.35 17.42
C LYS A 535 -34.48 2.30 18.35
N GLU A 536 -33.15 2.26 18.32
CA GLU A 536 -32.27 3.08 19.17
C GLU A 536 -32.02 4.49 18.61
N LEU A 537 -32.27 4.68 17.31
CA LEU A 537 -32.22 6.01 16.71
C LEU A 537 -33.45 6.78 17.15
N THR A 538 -33.30 8.08 17.38
CA THR A 538 -34.40 8.96 17.79
C THR A 538 -34.45 10.20 16.91
N ASN A 539 -35.66 10.73 16.74
CA ASN A 539 -35.93 11.92 15.93
C ASN A 539 -35.29 11.84 14.52
N VAL A 540 -35.56 10.72 13.85
CA VAL A 540 -35.06 10.44 12.50
C VAL A 540 -35.92 11.23 11.52
N SER A 541 -35.28 12.06 10.70
CA SER A 541 -35.96 12.78 9.63
C SER A 541 -35.20 12.68 8.32
N LEU A 542 -35.97 12.64 7.23
CA LEU A 542 -35.48 12.66 5.87
C LEU A 542 -35.77 14.02 5.25
N THR A 543 -34.74 14.65 4.69
CA THR A 543 -34.84 15.90 3.94
C THR A 543 -34.37 15.68 2.51
N VAL A 544 -35.21 16.02 1.53
CA VAL A 544 -34.82 15.95 0.11
C VAL A 544 -33.99 17.19 -0.21
N LEU A 545 -32.75 17.01 -0.65
CA LEU A 545 -31.84 18.11 -0.99
C LEU A 545 -31.94 18.49 -2.47
N ARG A 546 -32.14 17.50 -3.36
CA ARG A 546 -32.24 17.69 -4.81
C ARG A 546 -33.04 16.55 -5.44
N GLY A 547 -33.78 16.86 -6.51
CA GLY A 547 -34.59 15.87 -7.22
C GLY A 547 -35.91 15.59 -6.51
N ASN A 548 -36.61 14.57 -6.98
CA ASN A 548 -37.93 14.18 -6.48
C ASN A 548 -37.89 12.71 -6.10
N VAL A 549 -38.46 12.38 -4.95
CA VAL A 549 -38.53 11.01 -4.45
C VAL A 549 -39.97 10.68 -4.02
N ILE A 550 -40.30 9.40 -4.02
CA ILE A 550 -41.51 8.90 -3.37
C ILE A 550 -41.07 8.12 -2.14
N LEU A 551 -41.48 8.58 -0.97
CA LEU A 551 -41.28 7.89 0.29
C LEU A 551 -42.46 6.95 0.54
N GLU A 552 -42.19 5.66 0.67
CA GLU A 552 -43.17 4.62 0.99
C GLU A 552 -42.92 4.12 2.41
N ILE A 553 -43.90 4.26 3.30
CA ILE A 553 -43.88 3.72 4.67
C ILE A 553 -45.17 2.93 4.86
N ASP A 554 -45.09 1.66 5.27
CA ASP A 554 -46.26 0.79 5.47
C ASP A 554 -47.24 0.79 4.27
N LYS A 555 -46.69 0.83 3.04
CA LYS A 555 -47.42 0.92 1.74
C LYS A 555 -48.15 2.24 1.50
N VAL A 556 -47.93 3.26 2.33
CA VAL A 556 -48.40 4.62 2.11
C VAL A 556 -47.31 5.40 1.38
N GLU A 557 -47.61 5.86 0.18
CA GLU A 557 -46.69 6.65 -0.64
C GLU A 557 -46.90 8.14 -0.40
N LYS A 558 -45.79 8.87 -0.23
CA LYS A 558 -45.73 10.31 -0.14
C LYS A 558 -44.71 10.84 -1.14
N VAL A 559 -45.18 11.63 -2.10
CA VAL A 559 -44.29 12.35 -3.03
C VAL A 559 -43.58 13.45 -2.26
N MET A 560 -42.26 13.54 -2.42
CA MET A 560 -41.44 14.57 -1.81
C MET A 560 -40.58 15.29 -2.84
N ASN A 561 -40.58 16.63 -2.74
CA ASN A 561 -39.80 17.52 -3.59
C ASN A 561 -38.58 18.07 -2.85
N ALA A 562 -37.61 18.62 -3.58
CA ALA A 562 -36.45 19.28 -2.99
C ALA A 562 -36.84 20.39 -1.99
N GLY A 563 -36.23 20.35 -0.80
CA GLY A 563 -36.51 21.23 0.34
C GLY A 563 -37.52 20.66 1.34
N GLU A 564 -38.28 19.64 0.98
CA GLU A 564 -39.26 19.04 1.89
C GLU A 564 -38.59 18.10 2.91
N ARG A 565 -39.09 18.15 4.14
CA ARG A 565 -38.65 17.32 5.27
C ARG A 565 -39.81 16.51 5.82
N VAL A 566 -39.52 15.27 6.23
CA VAL A 566 -40.49 14.39 6.88
C VAL A 566 -39.82 13.57 7.98
N GLU A 567 -40.54 13.35 9.08
CA GLU A 567 -40.10 12.45 10.14
C GLU A 567 -40.39 11.00 9.74
N ILE A 568 -39.44 10.11 10.03
CA ILE A 568 -39.56 8.68 9.75
C ILE A 568 -39.67 7.96 11.10
N PRO A 569 -40.73 7.14 11.31
CA PRO A 569 -40.85 6.32 12.50
C PRO A 569 -39.66 5.38 12.68
N THR A 570 -39.34 5.05 13.92
CA THR A 570 -38.28 4.08 14.23
C THR A 570 -38.86 2.67 14.28
N ALA A 571 -38.00 1.66 14.16
CA ALA A 571 -38.38 0.24 14.09
C ALA A 571 -39.30 -0.11 12.90
N THR A 572 -39.24 0.67 11.83
CA THR A 572 -40.00 0.44 10.59
C THR A 572 -39.08 0.39 9.38
N PHE A 573 -39.54 -0.31 8.34
CA PHE A 573 -38.96 -0.23 7.01
C PHE A 573 -39.61 0.91 6.23
N HIS A 574 -38.80 1.60 5.45
CA HIS A 574 -39.28 2.56 4.47
C HIS A 574 -38.54 2.37 3.14
N LYS A 575 -39.18 2.76 2.05
CA LYS A 575 -38.57 2.79 0.72
C LYS A 575 -38.53 4.20 0.19
N ILE A 576 -37.41 4.59 -0.38
CA ILE A 576 -37.25 5.87 -1.08
C ILE A 576 -37.06 5.54 -2.55
N HIS A 577 -38.07 5.82 -3.36
CA HIS A 577 -38.04 5.62 -4.81
C HIS A 577 -37.55 6.90 -5.49
N THR A 578 -36.50 6.80 -6.30
CA THR A 578 -35.99 7.94 -7.07
C THR A 578 -36.77 8.08 -8.38
N VAL A 579 -37.66 9.06 -8.44
CA VAL A 579 -38.56 9.28 -9.58
C VAL A 579 -38.12 10.42 -10.50
N SER A 580 -37.17 11.24 -10.08
CA SER A 580 -36.60 12.28 -10.93
C SER A 580 -35.78 11.70 -12.09
N SER A 581 -35.69 12.46 -13.20
CA SER A 581 -34.87 12.11 -14.37
C SER A 581 -33.37 12.20 -14.11
N SER A 582 -32.96 12.99 -13.11
CA SER A 582 -31.60 13.04 -12.58
C SER A 582 -31.52 12.34 -11.22
N PRO A 583 -30.32 11.96 -10.74
CA PRO A 583 -30.13 11.45 -9.39
C PRO A 583 -30.79 12.36 -8.34
N ALA A 584 -31.46 11.74 -7.36
CA ALA A 584 -32.03 12.46 -6.22
C ALA A 584 -31.05 12.39 -5.04
N CYS A 585 -30.88 13.52 -4.37
CA CYS A 585 -30.05 13.64 -3.18
C CYS A 585 -30.94 13.87 -1.97
N TYR A 586 -30.68 13.17 -0.88
CA TYR A 586 -31.42 13.30 0.36
C TYR A 586 -30.50 13.09 1.57
N MET A 587 -30.90 13.66 2.70
CA MET A 587 -30.17 13.61 3.96
C MET A 587 -31.06 13.01 5.04
N TYR A 588 -30.52 12.05 5.78
CA TYR A 588 -31.06 11.67 7.09
C TYR A 588 -30.40 12.51 8.16
N THR A 589 -31.19 12.96 9.12
CA THR A 589 -30.69 13.46 10.41
C THR A 589 -31.29 12.60 11.50
N PHE A 590 -30.48 12.21 12.47
CA PHE A 590 -30.92 11.36 13.57
C PHE A 590 -30.09 11.60 14.81
N TYR A 591 -30.63 11.24 15.98
CA TYR A 591 -29.90 11.22 17.23
C TYR A 591 -29.60 9.77 17.61
N ASN A 592 -28.32 9.46 17.78
CA ASN A 592 -27.86 8.15 18.19
C ASN A 592 -27.60 8.16 19.71
N MET A 593 -28.56 7.66 20.50
CA MET A 593 -28.42 7.57 21.95
C MET A 593 -27.64 6.33 22.41
N SER A 594 -27.33 5.38 21.53
CA SER A 594 -26.47 4.22 21.87
C SER A 594 -25.04 4.64 22.17
N ASN A 595 -24.63 5.82 21.68
CA ASN A 595 -23.41 6.48 22.12
C ASN A 595 -23.46 6.93 23.58
N VAL A 596 -24.60 6.91 24.28
CA VAL A 596 -24.65 7.24 25.72
C VAL A 596 -23.99 6.15 26.56
N ASP A 597 -24.15 4.87 26.22
CA ASP A 597 -23.46 3.77 26.90
C ASP A 597 -22.03 3.60 26.39
N HIS A 598 -21.72 4.00 25.15
CA HIS A 598 -20.36 4.03 24.66
C HIS A 598 -19.58 5.31 25.00
N ASP A 599 -20.23 6.43 25.39
CA ASP A 599 -19.58 7.67 25.85
C ASP A 599 -19.59 7.79 27.37
N THR A 600 -20.54 7.20 28.10
CA THR A 600 -20.35 6.97 29.56
C THR A 600 -19.44 5.77 29.76
N VAL A 601 -19.57 4.75 28.91
CA VAL A 601 -18.51 3.94 28.28
C VAL A 601 -17.18 4.67 28.26
N ALA A 602 -16.92 5.44 27.21
CA ALA A 602 -15.68 6.17 26.92
C ALA A 602 -15.35 7.35 27.86
N LYS A 603 -16.23 7.74 28.80
CA LYS A 603 -15.95 8.74 29.84
C LYS A 603 -15.75 8.13 31.23
N THR A 604 -16.21 6.91 31.52
CA THR A 604 -15.82 6.12 32.71
C THR A 604 -14.79 5.02 32.40
N SER A 605 -14.83 4.44 31.21
CA SER A 605 -13.68 4.09 30.36
C SER A 605 -13.13 5.32 29.60
N GLY A 606 -13.20 6.48 30.26
CA GLY A 606 -12.30 7.62 30.08
C GLY A 606 -10.96 7.39 30.78
N THR A 607 -10.59 6.13 30.99
CA THR A 607 -9.29 5.72 30.46
C THR A 607 -9.33 6.12 28.97
N LEU A 608 -8.62 7.15 28.50
CA LEU A 608 -7.18 6.98 28.35
C LEU A 608 -6.88 5.48 28.40
N LEU A 609 -7.44 4.72 27.44
CA LEU A 609 -6.78 3.53 26.98
C LEU A 609 -5.46 4.12 26.53
N ASN A 610 -4.54 4.13 27.49
CA ASN A 610 -3.16 3.76 27.32
C ASN A 610 -3.16 2.48 26.50
N TYR A 611 -3.56 2.61 25.24
CA TYR A 611 -3.05 1.86 24.14
C TYR A 611 -1.70 2.50 23.78
N ASN A 612 -0.89 2.79 24.79
CA ASN A 612 0.48 2.31 24.77
C ASN A 612 0.41 0.76 24.78
N ARG A 613 -0.23 0.13 23.78
CA ARG A 613 0.26 -1.19 23.39
C ARG A 613 1.66 -0.90 22.96
N ASN A 614 2.59 -1.39 23.76
CA ASN A 614 3.98 -1.26 23.44
C ASN A 614 4.11 -1.90 22.05
N ILE A 615 4.42 -1.11 21.02
CA ILE A 615 4.58 -1.62 19.64
C ILE A 615 5.51 -2.84 19.67
N LEU A 616 6.51 -2.78 20.56
CA LEU A 616 7.41 -3.88 20.85
C LEU A 616 6.68 -5.15 21.36
N SER A 617 5.67 -5.03 22.24
CA SER A 617 4.91 -6.19 22.73
C SER A 617 4.11 -6.87 21.63
N GLU A 618 3.50 -6.09 20.73
CA GLU A 618 2.76 -6.64 19.59
C GLU A 618 3.68 -7.38 18.61
N TYR A 619 4.86 -6.82 18.32
CA TYR A 619 5.86 -7.51 17.51
C TYR A 619 6.37 -8.78 18.19
N THR A 620 6.64 -8.74 19.51
CA THR A 620 7.09 -9.94 20.24
C THR A 620 6.02 -11.03 20.24
N ASP A 621 4.75 -10.66 20.41
CA ASP A 621 3.62 -11.61 20.37
C ASP A 621 3.49 -12.23 18.98
N ASN A 622 3.59 -11.43 17.92
CA ASN A 622 3.56 -11.92 16.54
C ASN A 622 4.70 -12.89 16.23
N ILE A 623 5.91 -12.62 16.73
CA ILE A 623 7.07 -13.52 16.60
C ILE A 623 6.82 -14.82 17.37
N ALA A 624 6.37 -14.74 18.63
CA ALA A 624 6.09 -15.91 19.45
C ALA A 624 5.02 -16.81 18.80
N ARG A 625 3.93 -16.21 18.30
CA ARG A 625 2.88 -16.92 17.55
C ARG A 625 3.41 -17.55 16.27
N THR A 626 4.25 -16.84 15.52
CA THR A 626 4.89 -17.36 14.30
C THR A 626 5.72 -18.61 14.63
N ILE A 627 6.57 -18.56 15.65
CA ILE A 627 7.39 -19.70 16.09
C ILE A 627 6.49 -20.87 16.50
N TRP A 628 5.42 -20.60 17.24
CA TRP A 628 4.47 -21.62 17.67
C TRP A 628 3.78 -22.31 16.49
N LEU A 629 3.26 -21.55 15.52
CA LEU A 629 2.59 -22.07 14.33
C LEU A 629 3.53 -22.90 13.45
N ILE A 630 4.77 -22.42 13.24
CA ILE A 630 5.79 -23.15 12.47
C ILE A 630 6.14 -24.46 13.17
N SER A 631 6.37 -24.43 14.49
CA SER A 631 6.70 -25.62 15.28
C SER A 631 5.58 -26.66 15.20
N ARG A 632 4.32 -26.25 15.35
CA ARG A 632 3.16 -27.13 15.21
C ARG A 632 3.01 -27.67 13.80
N SER A 633 3.36 -26.89 12.78
CA SER A 633 3.37 -27.32 11.38
C SER A 633 4.39 -28.42 11.13
N PHE A 634 5.61 -28.31 11.67
CA PHE A 634 6.60 -29.39 11.62
C PHE A 634 6.11 -30.66 12.33
N LEU A 635 5.51 -30.53 13.52
CA LEU A 635 4.93 -31.67 14.23
C LEU A 635 3.79 -32.34 13.45
N LYS A 636 2.94 -31.54 12.78
CA LYS A 636 1.88 -32.06 11.91
C LYS A 636 2.45 -32.79 10.70
N ILE A 637 3.51 -32.27 10.08
CA ILE A 637 4.11 -32.86 8.89
C ILE A 637 4.88 -34.15 9.23
N LEU A 638 5.69 -34.14 10.29
CA LEU A 638 6.57 -35.26 10.64
C LEU A 638 5.87 -36.36 11.45
N TYR A 639 4.93 -35.99 12.33
CA TYR A 639 4.33 -36.89 13.31
C TYR A 639 2.79 -36.89 13.26
N ASN A 640 2.17 -36.22 12.28
CA ASN A 640 0.71 -36.10 12.12
C ASN A 640 -0.05 -35.51 13.33
N VAL A 641 0.64 -34.81 14.25
CA VAL A 641 0.04 -34.18 15.43
C VAL A 641 -0.98 -33.11 15.01
N PRO A 642 -2.23 -33.13 15.48
CA PRO A 642 -3.23 -32.11 15.16
C PRO A 642 -2.75 -30.70 15.53
N MET A 643 -3.01 -29.73 14.66
CA MET A 643 -2.73 -28.32 14.96
C MET A 643 -3.97 -27.68 15.58
N MET A 644 -3.81 -27.06 16.75
CA MET A 644 -4.84 -26.17 17.27
C MET A 644 -4.79 -24.86 16.49
N ARG A 645 -5.94 -24.34 16.09
CA ARG A 645 -6.07 -23.05 15.39
C ARG A 645 -6.95 -22.12 16.19
N ARG A 646 -6.67 -20.82 16.15
CA ARG A 646 -7.62 -19.81 16.60
C ARG A 646 -8.78 -19.73 15.60
N VAL A 647 -9.95 -19.41 16.11
CA VAL A 647 -11.15 -19.16 15.30
C VAL A 647 -11.62 -17.76 15.65
N LYS A 648 -12.00 -16.98 14.63
CA LYS A 648 -12.60 -15.67 14.84
C LYS A 648 -14.00 -15.91 15.39
N ILE A 649 -14.27 -15.39 16.57
CA ILE A 649 -15.62 -15.35 17.13
C ILE A 649 -16.22 -14.03 16.60
N SER A 650 -17.31 -14.11 15.84
CA SER A 650 -18.11 -12.92 15.52
C SER A 650 -18.78 -12.48 16.82
N GLU A 651 -18.43 -11.30 17.32
CA GLU A 651 -19.17 -10.65 18.42
C GLU A 651 -20.51 -10.12 17.93
#